data_AF-A0AAJ6NNN5-F1
#
_entry.id   AF-A0AAJ6NNN5-F1
#
_cell.length_a   1.000
_cell.length_b   1.000
_cell.length_c   1.000
_cell.angle_alpha   90.00
_cell.angle_beta   90.00
_cell.angle_gamma   90.00
#
_symmetry.space_group_name_H-M   'P 1'
#
loop_
_entity.id
_entity.type
_entity.pdbx_description
1 polymer ?
#
loop_
_entity_poly.entity_id
_entity_poly.type
_entity_poly.pdbx_seq_one_letter_code
_entity_poly.pdbx_strand_id
1 'polypeptide(L)'
;MANPPFAGDIKEPRMIARYDLAKKPDGKWQSKVGRDILFIERNLDFLKPGGRMAIVLPQGRFNNSSDKNIRDFIAERCRILAVVGLHGNTFKPHTGTKTSVLFVQKWNDDPKAGALCPRKDDYNIFFATMRKSGKDNSGDKIWRKISSSAAAPPNDELSDLMPPSPVQRVVGVESDFLRDNHEHLVVDHDLYNHEGKTEDGIAEAFIEFAKKENFSFFELSPSVAPFDAVKYQQLMDGLEAVELSLKEALKENISFRVDSDFFKKQYLQEYFQRNKFENIILGDIAFITDGQHGYHEVDETSNISHITAKNTKNWFTDKIGADGLAQWVDDKNKRSSLQENDILLANRGTIGCCSIVKSDILPANIDQDIARIAIISNSPILPEYLLAYLNSNIGYDWVIRNSSGMVQQGLPLNKVRLIPIPFLNIKFQLRIKSLIDLSWETKELSKDIYQQAEDLLLSELGLQNWQSTEETIAVKSFAESFLSSERLDAEYYQPKYDQAEEAIKNCGFSSQNLGSLIEPIQNGFDYREYNEEGTPYIRVGDVKNGQINFDSAVKIPITMADVDKPVGLQIGDILFTRKGSFGNSAVVTELEVNGIISSEIMLLRLTSVSRQKVLPEYVSLFLNSKFGYLQVERRVHGVAYYSISQPDLANLLIPILPKLQQQKIVEKINSSFSLKLKSKQLLEIAKTRVEQAIETDEATATTWINQQLEALGINLTTTT
;
A
#
# COMPACT_ATOMS: atom_id res chain seq x y z
N MET A 1 8.95 37.36 3.98
CA MET A 1 8.92 35.89 4.06
C MET A 1 8.69 35.50 5.50
N ALA A 2 7.94 34.44 5.75
CA ALA A 2 7.61 34.00 7.11
C ALA A 2 7.74 32.47 7.23
N ASN A 3 8.31 32.02 8.34
CA ASN A 3 8.35 30.62 8.75
C ASN A 3 7.79 30.54 10.19
N PRO A 4 6.46 30.49 10.37
CA PRO A 4 5.85 30.53 11.69
C PRO A 4 6.17 29.25 12.49
N PRO A 5 6.18 29.32 13.83
CA PRO A 5 6.37 28.14 14.66
C PRO A 5 5.19 27.17 14.51
N PHE A 6 5.44 25.93 14.07
CA PHE A 6 4.40 24.93 13.83
C PHE A 6 3.91 24.20 15.09
N ALA A 7 4.65 24.30 16.19
CA ALA A 7 4.35 23.58 17.43
C ALA A 7 3.67 24.47 18.48
N GLY A 8 2.59 23.93 19.04
CA GLY A 8 1.90 24.47 20.22
C GLY A 8 0.64 25.28 19.91
N ASP A 9 -0.30 25.19 20.84
CA ASP A 9 -1.56 25.96 20.82
C ASP A 9 -1.46 27.19 21.72
N ILE A 10 -2.06 28.31 21.31
CA ILE A 10 -2.37 29.43 22.20
C ILE A 10 -3.72 29.15 22.86
N LYS A 11 -3.76 29.24 24.19
CA LYS A 11 -4.97 29.01 25.00
C LYS A 11 -5.50 30.28 25.69
N GLU A 12 -4.77 31.38 25.60
CA GLU A 12 -5.09 32.64 26.31
C GLU A 12 -6.27 33.36 25.62
N PRO A 13 -7.47 33.46 26.22
CA PRO A 13 -8.67 33.98 25.54
C PRO A 13 -8.52 35.42 25.06
N ARG A 14 -7.81 36.26 25.84
CA ARG A 14 -7.55 37.67 25.48
C ARG A 14 -6.70 37.82 24.22
N MET A 15 -5.83 36.85 23.95
CA MET A 15 -5.01 36.82 22.74
C MET A 15 -5.81 36.28 21.57
N ILE A 16 -6.54 35.18 21.77
CA ILE A 16 -7.40 34.53 20.77
C ILE A 16 -8.45 35.52 20.23
N ALA A 17 -9.07 36.32 21.10
CA ALA A 17 -10.12 37.28 20.74
C ALA A 17 -9.68 38.41 19.78
N ARG A 18 -8.39 38.50 19.43
CA ARG A 18 -7.84 39.51 18.51
C ARG A 18 -7.78 39.05 17.05
N TYR A 19 -8.09 37.79 16.77
CA TYR A 19 -7.83 37.17 15.46
C TYR A 19 -9.10 36.54 14.88
N ASP A 20 -9.59 37.01 13.75
CA ASP A 20 -10.81 36.48 13.14
C ASP A 20 -10.70 34.98 12.80
N LEU A 21 -9.53 34.48 12.42
CA LEU A 21 -9.30 33.04 12.19
C LEU A 21 -9.47 32.18 13.44
N ALA A 22 -9.49 32.78 14.63
CA ALA A 22 -9.77 32.09 15.88
C ALA A 22 -11.27 31.95 16.20
N LYS A 23 -12.16 32.54 15.39
CA LYS A 23 -13.60 32.32 15.50
C LYS A 23 -14.01 31.03 14.81
N LYS A 24 -14.98 30.34 15.42
CA LYS A 24 -15.70 29.24 14.81
C LYS A 24 -16.79 29.78 13.86
N PRO A 25 -17.33 28.94 12.97
CA PRO A 25 -18.45 29.32 12.10
C PRO A 25 -19.70 29.82 12.86
N ASP A 26 -19.91 29.39 14.10
CA ASP A 26 -21.02 29.83 14.97
C ASP A 26 -20.75 31.20 15.66
N GLY A 27 -19.65 31.87 15.31
CA GLY A 27 -19.21 33.15 15.86
C GLY A 27 -18.53 33.05 17.23
N LYS A 28 -18.44 31.87 17.84
CA LYS A 28 -17.78 31.69 19.13
C LYS A 28 -16.27 31.55 18.98
N TRP A 29 -15.54 31.96 20.00
CA TRP A 29 -14.09 31.81 20.05
C TRP A 29 -13.68 30.37 20.35
N GLN A 30 -12.62 29.90 19.68
CA GLN A 30 -11.99 28.63 20.01
C GLN A 30 -11.28 28.71 21.37
N SER A 31 -11.27 27.61 22.13
CA SER A 31 -10.57 27.55 23.43
C SER A 31 -9.05 27.41 23.29
N LYS A 32 -8.60 26.98 22.11
CA LYS A 32 -7.20 26.84 21.74
C LYS A 32 -7.05 27.00 20.23
N VAL A 33 -5.98 27.64 19.77
CA VAL A 33 -5.70 27.85 18.34
C VAL A 33 -4.22 27.63 18.06
N GLY A 34 -3.92 26.95 16.95
CA GLY A 34 -2.55 26.74 16.50
C GLY A 34 -1.83 28.07 16.25
N ARG A 35 -0.57 28.19 16.68
CA ARG A 35 0.22 29.41 16.49
C ARG A 35 0.36 29.77 15.01
N ASP A 36 0.57 28.77 14.16
CA ASP A 36 0.66 28.93 12.72
C ASP A 36 -0.56 29.64 12.12
N ILE A 37 -1.78 29.32 12.59
CA ILE A 37 -3.03 29.97 12.16
C ILE A 37 -3.02 31.47 12.48
N LEU A 38 -2.67 31.84 13.73
CA LEU A 38 -2.65 33.25 14.14
C LEU A 38 -1.58 34.04 13.40
N PHE A 39 -0.46 33.39 13.06
CA PHE A 39 0.59 34.00 12.25
C PHE A 39 0.13 34.25 10.81
N ILE A 40 -0.71 33.39 10.21
CA ILE A 40 -1.28 33.65 8.87
C ILE A 40 -1.98 35.02 8.87
N GLU A 41 -2.94 35.22 9.78
CA GLU A 41 -3.68 36.49 9.88
C GLU A 41 -2.76 37.67 10.17
N ARG A 42 -1.85 37.53 11.14
CA ARG A 42 -0.91 38.61 11.51
C ARG A 42 -0.02 39.04 10.35
N ASN A 43 0.49 38.09 9.56
CA ASN A 43 1.33 38.44 8.41
C ASN A 43 0.51 39.11 7.30
N LEU A 44 -0.72 38.67 7.06
CA LEU A 44 -1.64 39.29 6.08
C LEU A 44 -2.03 40.73 6.48
N ASP A 45 -2.20 41.00 7.77
CA ASP A 45 -2.47 42.33 8.28
C ASP A 45 -1.28 43.28 8.11
N PHE A 46 -0.05 42.75 8.25
CA PHE A 46 1.18 43.52 8.05
C PHE A 46 1.51 43.82 6.57
N LEU A 47 0.87 43.13 5.62
CA LEU A 47 1.02 43.47 4.21
C LEU A 47 0.35 44.82 3.92
N LYS A 48 1.14 45.74 3.37
CA LYS A 48 0.62 46.93 2.68
C LYS A 48 -0.26 46.51 1.49
N PRO A 49 -1.19 47.35 1.00
CA PRO A 49 -1.93 47.08 -0.23
C PRO A 49 -0.99 46.70 -1.38
N GLY A 50 -1.30 45.61 -2.10
CA GLY A 50 -0.42 45.07 -3.16
C GLY A 50 0.85 44.37 -2.68
N GLY A 51 1.07 44.33 -1.37
CA GLY A 51 2.22 43.67 -0.75
C GLY A 51 2.20 42.16 -0.95
N ARG A 52 3.37 41.54 -0.85
CA ARG A 52 3.59 40.11 -1.15
C ARG A 52 4.07 39.36 0.07
N MET A 53 3.63 38.13 0.20
CA MET A 53 4.09 37.22 1.24
C MET A 53 4.43 35.86 0.63
N ALA A 54 5.55 35.30 1.08
CA ALA A 54 5.82 33.87 1.03
C ALA A 54 5.82 33.35 2.47
N ILE A 55 5.03 32.32 2.74
CA ILE A 55 4.89 31.72 4.07
C ILE A 55 4.99 30.20 3.98
N VAL A 56 5.80 29.59 4.86
CA VAL A 56 5.89 28.14 4.99
C VAL A 56 4.82 27.67 5.96
N LEU A 57 4.00 26.69 5.58
CA LEU A 57 2.92 26.18 6.42
C LEU A 57 2.86 24.64 6.35
N PRO A 58 2.38 23.96 7.41
CA PRO A 58 2.10 22.54 7.36
C PRO A 58 1.08 22.22 6.26
N GLN A 59 1.27 21.10 5.54
CA GLN A 59 0.36 20.70 4.45
C GLN A 59 -1.10 20.58 4.91
N GLY A 60 -1.32 20.24 6.18
CA GLY A 60 -2.64 20.23 6.85
C GLY A 60 -3.49 21.48 6.57
N ARG A 61 -2.88 22.67 6.57
CA ARG A 61 -3.59 23.95 6.35
C ARG A 61 -4.10 24.11 4.93
N PHE A 62 -3.47 23.43 3.99
CA PHE A 62 -3.85 23.43 2.59
C PHE A 62 -4.87 22.35 2.26
N ASN A 63 -4.91 21.26 3.04
CA ASN A 63 -5.65 20.06 2.68
C ASN A 63 -6.82 19.65 3.59
N ASN A 64 -6.77 19.97 4.88
CA ASN A 64 -7.78 19.50 5.83
C ASN A 64 -9.12 20.16 5.54
N SER A 65 -10.19 19.35 5.54
CA SER A 65 -11.55 19.84 5.34
C SER A 65 -11.97 20.82 6.46
N SER A 66 -11.51 20.59 7.69
CA SER A 66 -11.74 21.48 8.85
C SER A 66 -11.12 22.87 8.70
N ASP A 67 -10.09 22.99 7.87
CA ASP A 67 -9.27 24.20 7.73
C ASP A 67 -9.67 25.02 6.49
N LYS A 68 -10.81 24.69 5.87
CA LYS A 68 -11.32 25.41 4.68
C LYS A 68 -11.47 26.91 4.95
N ASN A 69 -11.94 27.28 6.14
CA ASN A 69 -12.09 28.67 6.55
C ASN A 69 -10.77 29.47 6.49
N ILE A 70 -9.62 28.83 6.74
CA ILE A 70 -8.30 29.47 6.63
C ILE A 70 -8.02 29.83 5.17
N ARG A 71 -8.31 28.90 4.25
CA ARG A 71 -8.10 29.10 2.80
C ARG A 71 -9.06 30.14 2.22
N ASP A 72 -10.32 30.09 2.64
CA ASP A 72 -11.31 31.12 2.31
C ASP A 72 -10.82 32.52 2.76
N PHE A 73 -10.37 32.65 4.02
CA PHE A 73 -9.85 33.91 4.56
C PHE A 73 -8.63 34.45 3.80
N ILE A 74 -7.72 33.56 3.37
CA ILE A 74 -6.57 33.93 2.55
C ILE A 74 -7.03 34.44 1.18
N ALA A 75 -7.89 33.69 0.48
CA ALA A 75 -8.36 34.04 -0.86
C ALA A 75 -9.21 35.33 -0.88
N GLU A 76 -9.97 35.59 0.19
CA GLU A 76 -10.73 36.82 0.36
C GLU A 76 -9.85 38.07 0.45
N ARG A 77 -8.65 37.95 1.01
CA ARG A 77 -7.73 39.07 1.28
C ARG A 77 -6.58 39.17 0.28
N CYS A 78 -6.23 38.07 -0.37
CA CYS A 78 -5.10 37.99 -1.27
C CYS A 78 -5.38 37.15 -2.52
N ARG A 79 -4.70 37.51 -3.62
CA ARG A 79 -4.46 36.61 -4.74
C ARG A 79 -3.50 35.52 -4.32
N ILE A 80 -3.88 34.26 -4.53
CA ILE A 80 -2.95 33.13 -4.42
C ILE A 80 -2.12 33.09 -5.72
N LEU A 81 -0.80 33.23 -5.61
CA LEU A 81 0.09 33.24 -6.77
C LEU A 81 0.64 31.86 -7.05
N ALA A 82 1.12 31.17 -6.00
CA ALA A 82 1.67 29.84 -6.12
C ALA A 82 1.59 29.06 -4.80
N VAL A 83 1.56 27.73 -4.91
CA VAL A 83 1.78 26.81 -3.79
C VAL A 83 2.82 25.77 -4.20
N VAL A 84 3.94 25.76 -3.48
CA VAL A 84 5.04 24.83 -3.73
C VAL A 84 5.12 23.82 -2.59
N GLY A 85 4.75 22.56 -2.85
CA GLY A 85 4.90 21.46 -1.92
C GLY A 85 6.35 21.03 -1.80
N LEU A 86 6.89 21.04 -0.58
CA LEU A 86 8.25 20.59 -0.30
C LEU A 86 8.27 19.09 -0.01
N HIS A 87 9.40 18.44 -0.23
CA HIS A 87 9.55 17.03 0.09
C HIS A 87 9.41 16.78 1.61
N GLY A 88 8.89 15.60 2.00
CA GLY A 88 8.63 15.27 3.42
C GLY A 88 9.88 15.30 4.30
N ASN A 89 11.06 15.15 3.72
CA ASN A 89 12.34 15.16 4.43
C ASN A 89 12.96 16.56 4.57
N THR A 90 12.41 17.61 3.93
CA THR A 90 13.04 18.95 3.89
C THR A 90 13.33 19.49 5.30
N PHE A 91 12.43 19.28 6.25
CA PHE A 91 12.55 19.75 7.64
C PHE A 91 13.01 18.69 8.64
N LYS A 92 13.40 17.48 8.19
CA LYS A 92 14.06 16.49 9.05
C LYS A 92 15.46 16.98 9.47
N PRO A 93 15.96 16.58 10.67
CA PRO A 93 15.34 15.68 11.64
C PRO A 93 14.30 16.34 12.56
N HIS A 94 14.07 17.66 12.45
CA HIS A 94 13.23 18.39 13.41
C HIS A 94 11.75 18.03 13.31
N THR A 95 11.24 17.78 12.11
CA THR A 95 9.87 17.28 11.90
C THR A 95 9.76 16.49 10.60
N GLY A 96 8.95 15.43 10.62
CA GLY A 96 8.53 14.70 9.42
C GLY A 96 7.25 15.24 8.78
N THR A 97 6.70 16.35 9.31
CA THR A 97 5.49 16.96 8.74
C THR A 97 5.82 17.58 7.38
N LYS A 98 5.15 17.12 6.32
CA LYS A 98 5.25 17.74 5.00
C LYS A 98 4.71 19.17 5.03
N THR A 99 5.41 20.08 4.37
CA THR A 99 5.15 21.53 4.38
C THR A 99 5.08 22.07 2.97
N SER A 100 4.36 23.16 2.78
CA SER A 100 4.31 23.87 1.49
C SER A 100 4.64 25.34 1.70
N VAL A 101 5.16 25.98 0.65
CA VAL A 101 5.37 27.43 0.58
C VAL A 101 4.21 28.05 -0.17
N LEU A 102 3.47 28.93 0.50
CA LEU A 102 2.37 29.70 -0.08
C LEU A 102 2.85 31.08 -0.49
N PHE A 103 2.65 31.43 -1.75
CA PHE A 103 2.90 32.77 -2.29
C PHE A 103 1.59 33.49 -2.52
N VAL A 104 1.45 34.68 -1.94
CA VAL A 104 0.25 35.51 -2.06
C VAL A 104 0.58 36.98 -2.29
N GLN A 105 -0.33 37.70 -2.93
CA GLN A 105 -0.30 39.16 -3.05
C GLN A 105 -1.62 39.75 -2.53
N LYS A 106 -1.54 40.74 -1.65
CA LYS A 106 -2.72 41.41 -1.08
C LYS A 106 -3.47 42.18 -2.16
N TRP A 107 -4.79 41.98 -2.21
CA TRP A 107 -5.65 42.70 -3.14
C TRP A 107 -5.50 44.22 -2.94
N ASN A 108 -5.43 44.95 -4.05
CA ASN A 108 -5.33 46.40 -4.08
C ASN A 108 -5.77 46.93 -5.45
N ASP A 109 -6.89 47.64 -5.47
CA ASP A 109 -7.44 48.28 -6.66
C ASP A 109 -6.93 49.74 -6.83
N ASP A 110 -6.23 50.31 -5.83
CA ASP A 110 -5.68 51.67 -5.87
C ASP A 110 -4.15 51.67 -6.05
N PRO A 111 -3.62 52.00 -7.25
CA PRO A 111 -2.18 52.10 -7.50
C PRO A 111 -1.45 53.12 -6.59
N LYS A 112 -2.17 54.08 -5.99
CA LYS A 112 -1.57 55.07 -5.08
C LYS A 112 -1.34 54.51 -3.67
N ALA A 113 -2.10 53.50 -3.28
CA ALA A 113 -2.01 52.85 -1.97
C ALA A 113 -0.91 51.78 -1.89
N GLY A 114 -0.41 51.32 -3.03
CA GLY A 114 0.63 50.30 -3.15
C GLY A 114 0.71 49.70 -4.53
N ALA A 115 1.42 48.57 -4.66
CA ALA A 115 1.50 47.87 -5.94
C ALA A 115 0.11 47.44 -6.41
N LEU A 116 -0.15 47.50 -7.72
CA LEU A 116 -1.46 47.17 -8.27
C LEU A 116 -1.67 45.65 -8.23
N CYS A 117 -2.78 45.20 -7.61
CA CYS A 117 -3.20 43.80 -7.59
C CYS A 117 -4.73 43.77 -7.53
N PRO A 118 -5.42 44.08 -8.66
CA PRO A 118 -6.85 44.29 -8.64
C PRO A 118 -7.55 42.97 -8.32
N ARG A 119 -8.68 43.04 -7.60
CA ARG A 119 -9.45 41.84 -7.28
C ARG A 119 -9.96 41.21 -8.56
N LYS A 120 -9.75 39.90 -8.70
CA LYS A 120 -10.27 39.09 -9.81
C LYS A 120 -11.03 37.90 -9.27
N ASP A 121 -12.18 37.61 -9.89
CA ASP A 121 -12.97 36.42 -9.57
C ASP A 121 -12.31 35.12 -10.08
N ASP A 122 -11.41 35.25 -11.06
CA ASP A 122 -10.64 34.15 -11.61
C ASP A 122 -9.23 34.60 -12.01
N TYR A 123 -8.25 33.73 -11.77
CA TYR A 123 -6.84 34.00 -12.02
C TYR A 123 -6.03 32.71 -12.01
N ASN A 124 -4.91 32.69 -12.73
CA ASN A 124 -4.02 31.53 -12.75
C ASN A 124 -3.20 31.43 -11.46
N ILE A 125 -2.99 30.19 -11.02
CA ILE A 125 -2.22 29.78 -9.85
C ILE A 125 -1.19 28.74 -10.30
N PHE A 126 0.05 28.92 -9.86
CA PHE A 126 1.14 27.98 -10.12
C PHE A 126 1.26 26.96 -8.98
N PHE A 127 1.08 25.69 -9.26
CA PHE A 127 1.28 24.60 -8.30
C PHE A 127 2.52 23.82 -8.70
N ALA A 128 3.40 23.52 -7.74
CA ALA A 128 4.56 22.67 -7.99
C ALA A 128 4.88 21.79 -6.79
N THR A 129 5.37 20.58 -7.03
CA THR A 129 5.78 19.64 -6.00
C THR A 129 7.23 19.25 -6.20
N MET A 130 8.04 19.44 -5.16
CA MET A 130 9.43 18.97 -5.11
C MET A 130 9.44 17.44 -5.14
N ARG A 131 10.03 16.83 -6.19
CA ARG A 131 10.15 15.37 -6.31
C ARG A 131 11.46 14.89 -5.67
N LYS A 132 12.56 15.57 -5.95
CA LYS A 132 13.88 15.18 -5.45
C LYS A 132 14.04 15.60 -3.99
N SER A 133 14.40 14.64 -3.14
CA SER A 133 14.67 14.95 -1.73
C SER A 133 16.09 15.51 -1.56
N GLY A 134 16.21 16.71 -0.98
CA GLY A 134 17.51 17.25 -0.57
C GLY A 134 18.09 16.62 0.71
N LYS A 135 17.32 15.75 1.38
CA LYS A 135 17.71 15.05 2.61
C LYS A 135 17.21 13.61 2.64
N ASP A 136 17.94 12.73 3.32
CA ASP A 136 17.49 11.36 3.57
C ASP A 136 16.46 11.27 4.71
N ASN A 137 16.11 10.05 5.11
CA ASN A 137 15.15 9.81 6.19
C ASN A 137 15.68 10.14 7.59
N SER A 138 17.00 10.23 7.76
CA SER A 138 17.67 10.66 9.00
C SER A 138 17.74 12.19 9.10
N GLY A 139 17.57 12.89 7.98
CA GLY A 139 17.66 14.35 7.87
C GLY A 139 19.03 14.85 7.39
N ASP A 140 19.92 13.94 6.99
CA ASP A 140 21.22 14.27 6.43
C ASP A 140 21.08 14.69 4.97
N LYS A 141 21.94 15.62 4.52
CA LYS A 141 21.87 16.19 3.17
C LYS A 141 22.29 15.16 2.12
N ILE A 142 21.54 15.11 1.02
CA ILE A 142 21.90 14.36 -0.18
C ILE A 142 22.65 15.31 -1.11
N TRP A 143 23.91 14.99 -1.41
CA TRP A 143 24.79 15.87 -2.20
C TRP A 143 24.78 15.47 -3.68
N ARG A 144 24.79 16.48 -4.57
CA ARG A 144 24.84 16.31 -6.02
C ARG A 144 26.23 15.83 -6.45
N LYS A 145 26.29 14.71 -7.18
CA LYS A 145 27.54 14.18 -7.75
C LYS A 145 27.93 14.93 -9.04
N ILE A 146 29.23 15.04 -9.31
CA ILE A 146 29.75 15.57 -10.59
C ILE A 146 29.51 14.51 -11.67
N SER A 147 28.70 14.80 -12.68
CA SER A 147 28.47 13.87 -13.79
C SER A 147 29.72 13.79 -14.69
N SER A 148 30.38 12.63 -14.75
CA SER A 148 31.40 12.34 -15.78
C SER A 148 30.71 12.13 -17.13
N SER A 149 30.99 12.97 -18.12
CA SER A 149 30.37 12.92 -19.45
C SER A 149 30.85 11.73 -20.30
N ALA A 150 29.95 10.83 -20.71
CA ALA A 150 29.89 10.22 -22.05
C ALA A 150 28.54 9.50 -22.24
N ALA A 151 27.98 9.60 -23.44
CA ALA A 151 26.59 9.33 -23.82
C ALA A 151 26.09 7.88 -23.69
N ALA A 152 24.80 7.73 -23.37
CA ALA A 152 23.92 6.64 -23.78
C ALA A 152 22.50 7.22 -24.06
N PRO A 153 21.71 6.65 -25.00
CA PRO A 153 20.45 7.23 -25.48
C PRO A 153 19.31 7.10 -24.46
N PRO A 154 18.19 7.85 -24.62
CA PRO A 154 17.14 7.93 -23.62
C PRO A 154 16.27 6.67 -23.66
N ASN A 155 16.46 5.81 -22.67
CA ASN A 155 15.43 4.92 -22.15
C ASN A 155 15.53 5.06 -20.64
N ASP A 156 14.56 5.74 -20.02
CA ASP A 156 14.20 5.55 -18.60
C ASP A 156 12.88 6.30 -18.32
N GLU A 157 11.78 5.59 -18.51
CA GLU A 157 10.69 5.60 -17.53
C GLU A 157 11.16 4.69 -16.38
N LEU A 158 11.41 5.26 -15.21
CA LEU A 158 11.71 4.66 -13.87
C LEU A 158 12.96 5.32 -13.25
N SER A 159 12.80 6.43 -12.53
CA SER A 159 13.86 6.90 -11.61
C SER A 159 13.36 7.69 -10.40
N ASP A 160 12.08 7.59 -10.06
CA ASP A 160 11.65 7.80 -8.68
C ASP A 160 11.69 6.40 -8.05
N LEU A 161 12.22 6.28 -6.81
CA LEU A 161 12.38 5.05 -6.00
C LEU A 161 13.82 4.54 -5.78
N MET A 162 14.80 5.44 -5.56
CA MET A 162 16.02 5.05 -4.82
C MET A 162 15.80 5.16 -3.30
N PRO A 163 15.94 4.07 -2.53
CA PRO A 163 16.01 4.12 -1.07
C PRO A 163 17.42 4.48 -0.58
N PRO A 164 17.58 4.97 0.68
CA PRO A 164 18.90 5.25 1.25
C PRO A 164 19.72 3.94 1.36
N SER A 165 20.99 4.00 0.98
CA SER A 165 21.95 2.93 1.28
C SER A 165 22.12 2.74 2.79
N PRO A 166 22.43 1.52 3.28
CA PRO A 166 22.91 1.34 4.64
C PRO A 166 24.19 2.16 4.78
N VAL A 167 24.43 2.71 5.97
CA VAL A 167 25.62 3.51 6.31
C VAL A 167 26.89 2.67 6.14
N GLN A 168 27.34 2.49 4.90
CA GLN A 168 28.75 2.64 4.62
C GLN A 168 28.98 4.15 4.69
N ARG A 169 29.90 4.59 5.55
CA ARG A 169 30.64 5.81 5.26
C ARG A 169 31.29 5.59 3.90
N VAL A 170 30.57 5.88 2.82
CA VAL A 170 31.18 6.12 1.53
C VAL A 170 31.91 7.43 1.75
N VAL A 171 33.17 7.30 2.17
CA VAL A 171 34.15 8.36 1.96
C VAL A 171 34.35 8.38 0.45
N GLY A 172 33.35 8.90 -0.28
CA GLY A 172 33.61 9.55 -1.54
C GLY A 172 34.60 10.65 -1.19
N VAL A 173 35.68 10.74 -1.95
CA VAL A 173 36.61 11.83 -1.73
C VAL A 173 35.80 13.11 -1.96
N GLU A 174 35.94 14.14 -1.14
CA GLU A 174 35.18 15.40 -1.25
C GLU A 174 35.21 16.02 -2.67
N SER A 175 36.12 15.55 -3.53
CA SER A 175 36.23 15.85 -4.96
C SER A 175 35.07 15.35 -5.82
N ASP A 176 34.24 14.41 -5.36
CA ASP A 176 33.25 13.73 -6.21
C ASP A 176 31.90 14.48 -6.28
N PHE A 177 31.75 15.53 -5.48
CA PHE A 177 30.51 16.30 -5.32
C PHE A 177 30.62 17.71 -5.91
N LEU A 178 29.52 18.16 -6.52
CA LEU A 178 29.42 19.47 -7.16
C LEU A 178 29.51 20.58 -6.11
N ARG A 179 30.24 21.66 -6.43
CA ARG A 179 30.39 22.85 -5.58
C ARG A 179 29.85 24.11 -6.25
N ASP A 180 29.24 24.99 -5.46
CA ASP A 180 28.79 26.32 -5.91
C ASP A 180 29.98 27.27 -6.16
N ASN A 181 29.73 28.52 -6.54
CA ASN A 181 30.80 29.51 -6.78
C ASN A 181 31.51 29.98 -5.50
N HIS A 182 31.03 29.55 -4.32
CA HIS A 182 31.59 29.82 -3.01
C HIS A 182 32.24 28.57 -2.39
N GLU A 183 32.47 27.53 -3.19
CA GLU A 183 33.08 26.25 -2.81
C GLU A 183 32.24 25.40 -1.82
N HIS A 184 30.97 25.72 -1.61
CA HIS A 184 30.08 24.88 -0.82
C HIS A 184 29.53 23.72 -1.63
N LEU A 185 29.34 22.57 -0.98
CA LEU A 185 28.69 21.41 -1.60
C LEU A 185 27.23 21.73 -1.99
N VAL A 186 26.85 21.29 -3.19
CA VAL A 186 25.50 21.46 -3.75
C VAL A 186 24.62 20.29 -3.33
N VAL A 187 23.46 20.60 -2.74
CA VAL A 187 22.43 19.62 -2.37
C VAL A 187 21.65 19.20 -3.62
N ASP A 188 21.37 17.92 -3.79
CA ASP A 188 20.57 17.42 -4.91
C ASP A 188 19.08 17.76 -4.71
N HIS A 189 18.49 18.50 -5.64
CA HIS A 189 17.09 18.90 -5.62
C HIS A 189 16.61 19.42 -6.99
N ASP A 190 15.31 19.64 -7.13
CA ASP A 190 14.65 20.22 -8.31
C ASP A 190 14.01 21.60 -8.04
N LEU A 191 14.38 22.26 -6.93
CA LEU A 191 13.80 23.56 -6.54
C LEU A 191 14.29 24.76 -7.36
N TYR A 192 15.59 24.86 -7.62
CA TYR A 192 16.20 26.02 -8.31
C TYR A 192 17.55 25.68 -8.92
N ASN A 193 18.02 26.53 -9.84
CA ASN A 193 19.34 26.42 -10.44
C ASN A 193 20.43 27.03 -9.54
N HIS A 194 21.52 26.30 -9.29
CA HIS A 194 22.73 26.83 -8.65
C HIS A 194 23.63 27.58 -9.64
N GLU A 195 23.24 28.79 -10.04
CA GLU A 195 24.06 29.72 -10.83
C GLU A 195 24.58 29.13 -12.17
N GLY A 196 23.75 28.32 -12.83
CA GLY A 196 24.07 27.63 -14.08
C GLY A 196 24.79 26.30 -13.92
N LYS A 197 25.05 25.85 -12.68
CA LYS A 197 25.71 24.57 -12.40
C LYS A 197 24.76 23.39 -12.29
N THR A 198 23.47 23.63 -12.10
CA THR A 198 22.44 22.60 -12.11
C THR A 198 21.39 22.91 -13.17
N GLU A 199 20.49 21.96 -13.41
CA GLU A 199 19.33 22.20 -14.25
C GLU A 199 18.40 23.25 -13.62
N ASP A 200 17.63 23.93 -14.46
CA ASP A 200 16.56 24.83 -14.03
C ASP A 200 15.45 24.05 -13.33
N GLY A 201 14.92 24.61 -12.24
CA GLY A 201 13.94 23.99 -11.36
C GLY A 201 12.65 24.78 -11.21
N ILE A 202 11.92 24.48 -10.13
CA ILE A 202 10.61 25.08 -9.82
C ILE A 202 10.67 26.61 -9.73
N ALA A 203 11.76 27.18 -9.21
CA ALA A 203 11.93 28.62 -9.10
C ALA A 203 12.01 29.29 -10.47
N GLU A 204 12.79 28.73 -11.41
CA GLU A 204 12.89 29.24 -12.77
C GLU A 204 11.55 29.12 -13.52
N ALA A 205 10.81 28.03 -13.30
CA ALA A 205 9.46 27.87 -13.85
C ALA A 205 8.49 28.93 -13.30
N PHE A 206 8.54 29.22 -11.99
CA PHE A 206 7.72 30.27 -11.38
C PHE A 206 8.11 31.67 -11.88
N ILE A 207 9.39 31.93 -12.15
CA ILE A 207 9.86 33.20 -12.74
C ILE A 207 9.22 33.40 -14.12
N GLU A 208 9.24 32.38 -14.99
CA GLU A 208 8.59 32.47 -16.31
C GLU A 208 7.07 32.64 -16.19
N PHE A 209 6.41 31.92 -15.28
CA PHE A 209 4.99 32.12 -14.98
C PHE A 209 4.68 33.57 -14.53
N ALA A 210 5.51 34.13 -13.65
CA ALA A 210 5.31 35.48 -13.14
C ALA A 210 5.50 36.56 -14.23
N LYS A 211 6.42 36.34 -15.18
CA LYS A 211 6.55 37.17 -16.38
C LYS A 211 5.31 37.07 -17.26
N LYS A 212 4.83 35.85 -17.54
CA LYS A 212 3.60 35.58 -18.32
C LYS A 212 2.39 36.31 -17.73
N GLU A 213 2.22 36.25 -16.41
CA GLU A 213 1.12 36.89 -15.69
C GLU A 213 1.29 38.40 -15.46
N ASN A 214 2.40 39.00 -15.90
CA ASN A 214 2.74 40.42 -15.72
C ASN A 214 2.63 40.87 -14.26
N PHE A 215 3.16 40.08 -13.32
CA PHE A 215 3.14 40.47 -11.92
C PHE A 215 3.92 41.78 -11.70
N SER A 216 3.34 42.68 -10.90
CA SER A 216 3.82 44.06 -10.66
C SER A 216 5.22 44.19 -10.03
N PHE A 217 5.88 43.06 -9.78
CA PHE A 217 7.20 42.97 -9.15
C PHE A 217 8.25 42.30 -10.04
N PHE A 218 7.84 41.89 -11.25
CA PHE A 218 8.70 41.49 -12.34
C PHE A 218 8.63 42.53 -13.47
N GLU A 219 8.60 43.82 -13.10
CA GLU A 219 8.78 44.89 -14.09
C GLU A 219 10.11 44.65 -14.82
N LEU A 220 10.02 44.59 -16.15
CA LEU A 220 11.16 44.40 -17.03
C LEU A 220 12.10 45.61 -16.88
N SER A 221 13.02 45.55 -15.93
CA SER A 221 14.25 46.34 -16.07
C SER A 221 14.93 45.89 -17.37
N PRO A 222 15.77 46.73 -18.01
CA PRO A 222 16.48 46.34 -19.24
C PRO A 222 17.32 45.06 -19.11
N SER A 223 17.56 44.59 -17.88
CA SER A 223 18.29 43.39 -17.51
C SER A 223 17.44 42.13 -17.31
N VAL A 224 16.10 42.21 -17.31
CA VAL A 224 15.22 41.04 -17.19
C VAL A 224 14.76 40.62 -18.58
N ALA A 225 15.11 39.40 -18.99
CA ALA A 225 14.64 38.84 -20.24
C ALA A 225 13.10 38.71 -20.25
N PRO A 226 12.43 39.01 -21.38
CA PRO A 226 11.00 38.76 -21.56
C PRO A 226 10.61 37.29 -21.27
N PHE A 227 9.30 37.04 -21.16
CA PHE A 227 8.76 35.68 -21.04
C PHE A 227 9.22 34.79 -22.21
N ASP A 228 9.77 33.62 -21.89
CA ASP A 228 10.18 32.60 -22.85
C ASP A 228 9.21 31.42 -22.80
N ALA A 229 8.32 31.36 -23.80
CA ALA A 229 7.30 30.32 -23.88
C ALA A 229 7.89 28.91 -24.09
N VAL A 230 9.00 28.78 -24.81
CA VAL A 230 9.61 27.47 -25.10
C VAL A 230 10.28 26.94 -23.84
N LYS A 231 11.06 27.79 -23.17
CA LYS A 231 11.68 27.46 -21.88
C LYS A 231 10.61 27.10 -20.84
N TYR A 232 9.55 27.90 -20.75
CA TYR A 232 8.46 27.63 -19.80
C TYR A 232 7.82 26.27 -20.04
N GLN A 233 7.49 25.94 -21.30
CA GLN A 233 6.91 24.64 -21.64
C GLN A 233 7.84 23.48 -21.26
N GLN A 234 9.13 23.57 -21.60
CA GLN A 234 10.12 22.55 -21.24
C GLN A 234 10.23 22.32 -19.72
N LEU A 235 10.21 23.41 -18.94
CA LEU A 235 10.21 23.33 -17.48
C LEU A 235 8.92 22.70 -16.94
N MET A 236 7.77 23.13 -17.47
CA MET A 236 6.48 22.59 -17.06
C MET A 236 6.36 21.11 -17.41
N ASP A 237 6.92 20.64 -18.53
CA ASP A 237 6.94 19.23 -18.92
C ASP A 237 7.88 18.42 -18.01
N GLY A 238 9.08 18.94 -17.72
CA GLY A 238 10.12 18.26 -16.95
C GLY A 238 9.87 18.21 -15.43
N LEU A 239 9.08 19.11 -14.85
CA LEU A 239 8.82 19.22 -13.41
C LEU A 239 7.42 18.70 -13.03
N GLU A 240 7.19 18.38 -11.74
CA GLU A 240 5.84 18.13 -11.23
C GLU A 240 5.16 19.47 -10.91
N ALA A 241 4.85 20.22 -11.97
CA ALA A 241 4.24 21.55 -11.89
C ALA A 241 3.05 21.66 -12.86
N VAL A 242 2.04 22.41 -12.44
CA VAL A 242 0.84 22.71 -13.22
C VAL A 242 0.40 24.16 -13.03
N GLU A 243 -0.20 24.72 -14.07
CA GLU A 243 -0.87 26.02 -14.03
C GLU A 243 -2.38 25.78 -14.13
N LEU A 244 -3.14 26.29 -13.16
CA LEU A 244 -4.60 26.18 -13.14
C LEU A 244 -5.22 27.54 -12.82
N SER A 245 -6.31 27.88 -13.51
CA SER A 245 -7.17 28.97 -13.06
C SER A 245 -7.84 28.63 -11.73
N LEU A 246 -8.22 29.63 -10.93
CA LEU A 246 -8.95 29.44 -9.68
C LEU A 246 -10.25 28.66 -9.93
N LYS A 247 -10.97 28.95 -11.02
CA LYS A 247 -12.18 28.18 -11.39
C LYS A 247 -11.89 26.72 -11.69
N GLU A 248 -10.79 26.39 -12.36
CA GLU A 248 -10.39 25.00 -12.59
C GLU A 248 -9.98 24.31 -11.30
N ALA A 249 -9.21 24.99 -10.45
CA ALA A 249 -8.80 24.48 -9.15
C ALA A 249 -9.98 24.17 -8.20
N LEU A 250 -11.14 24.81 -8.43
CA LEU A 250 -12.38 24.58 -7.66
C LEU A 250 -13.24 23.42 -8.19
N LYS A 251 -12.98 22.89 -9.39
CA LYS A 251 -13.75 21.75 -9.95
C LYS A 251 -13.53 20.50 -9.12
N GLU A 252 -14.63 19.84 -8.72
CA GLU A 252 -14.62 18.67 -7.82
C GLU A 252 -13.81 18.85 -6.51
N ASN A 253 -13.58 20.10 -6.10
CA ASN A 253 -12.75 20.46 -4.96
C ASN A 253 -13.59 21.14 -3.88
N ILE A 254 -14.56 20.40 -3.34
CA ILE A 254 -15.53 20.92 -2.35
C ILE A 254 -14.87 21.47 -1.07
N SER A 255 -13.67 20.99 -0.74
CA SER A 255 -12.91 21.41 0.43
C SER A 255 -12.00 22.61 0.15
N PHE A 256 -11.99 23.14 -1.07
CA PHE A 256 -11.08 24.20 -1.52
C PHE A 256 -9.62 23.89 -1.18
N ARG A 257 -9.17 22.67 -1.51
CA ARG A 257 -7.77 22.23 -1.41
C ARG A 257 -6.89 23.14 -2.26
N VAL A 258 -5.76 23.58 -1.71
CA VAL A 258 -4.77 24.38 -2.44
C VAL A 258 -3.35 23.82 -2.29
N ASP A 259 -3.19 22.59 -1.81
CA ASP A 259 -1.89 21.92 -1.82
C ASP A 259 -1.55 21.40 -3.21
N SER A 260 -0.27 21.42 -3.57
CA SER A 260 0.20 21.00 -4.89
C SER A 260 -0.02 19.51 -5.18
N ASP A 261 0.01 18.64 -4.15
CA ASP A 261 -0.24 17.20 -4.32
C ASP A 261 -1.64 16.90 -4.85
N PHE A 262 -2.64 17.74 -4.52
CA PHE A 262 -4.01 17.58 -5.02
C PHE A 262 -4.14 17.85 -6.53
N PHE A 263 -3.14 18.51 -7.13
CA PHE A 263 -3.11 18.91 -8.54
C PHE A 263 -1.96 18.28 -9.32
N LYS A 264 -1.45 17.13 -8.87
CA LYS A 264 -0.48 16.36 -9.65
C LYS A 264 -0.98 16.12 -11.07
N LYS A 265 -0.06 16.11 -12.04
CA LYS A 265 -0.37 15.95 -13.47
C LYS A 265 -1.22 14.72 -13.75
N GLN A 266 -0.87 13.60 -13.13
CA GLN A 266 -1.59 12.33 -13.24
C GLN A 266 -3.08 12.50 -12.89
N TYR A 267 -3.39 13.10 -11.74
CA TYR A 267 -4.78 13.31 -11.30
C TYR A 267 -5.59 14.23 -12.21
N LEU A 268 -4.93 15.20 -12.86
CA LEU A 268 -5.59 16.07 -13.83
C LEU A 268 -5.86 15.33 -15.14
N GLN A 269 -4.89 14.54 -15.63
CA GLN A 269 -5.07 13.69 -16.80
C GLN A 269 -6.22 12.71 -16.61
N GLU A 270 -6.25 11.98 -15.49
CA GLU A 270 -7.34 11.06 -15.13
C GLU A 270 -8.69 11.76 -15.07
N TYR A 271 -8.75 12.96 -14.46
CA TYR A 271 -9.95 13.79 -14.46
C TYR A 271 -10.42 14.11 -15.89
N PHE A 272 -9.52 14.50 -16.79
CA PHE A 272 -9.89 14.79 -18.18
C PHE A 272 -10.38 13.55 -18.93
N GLN A 273 -9.73 12.40 -18.74
CA GLN A 273 -10.16 11.14 -19.37
C GLN A 273 -11.55 10.71 -18.89
N ARG A 274 -11.76 10.70 -17.57
CA ARG A 274 -13.04 10.32 -16.96
C ARG A 274 -14.18 11.25 -17.40
N ASN A 275 -13.92 12.55 -17.55
CA ASN A 275 -14.94 13.52 -17.96
C ASN A 275 -15.28 13.52 -19.46
N LYS A 276 -14.68 12.63 -20.25
CA LYS A 276 -15.19 12.29 -21.59
C LYS A 276 -16.52 11.52 -21.52
N PHE A 277 -16.82 10.94 -20.37
CA PHE A 277 -18.03 10.16 -20.10
C PHE A 277 -19.02 10.95 -19.24
N GLU A 278 -20.29 10.60 -19.34
CA GLU A 278 -21.26 10.95 -18.31
C GLU A 278 -20.86 10.25 -17.00
N ASN A 279 -20.79 11.00 -15.90
CA ASN A 279 -20.38 10.47 -14.61
C ASN A 279 -21.59 10.39 -13.67
N ILE A 280 -21.76 9.22 -13.07
CA ILE A 280 -22.78 8.96 -12.05
C ILE A 280 -22.13 9.09 -10.68
N ILE A 281 -22.75 9.86 -9.79
CA ILE A 281 -22.24 10.05 -8.43
C ILE A 281 -22.62 8.84 -7.57
N LEU A 282 -21.64 8.23 -6.89
CA LEU A 282 -21.85 6.99 -6.13
C LEU A 282 -22.98 7.11 -5.09
N GLY A 283 -23.11 8.25 -4.41
CA GLY A 283 -24.14 8.49 -3.42
C GLY A 283 -25.57 8.47 -3.97
N ASP A 284 -25.77 8.64 -5.28
CA ASP A 284 -27.08 8.61 -5.94
C ASP A 284 -27.53 7.18 -6.27
N ILE A 285 -26.60 6.22 -6.31
CA ILE A 285 -26.84 4.83 -6.72
C ILE A 285 -26.53 3.80 -5.62
N ALA A 286 -26.07 4.23 -4.45
CA ALA A 286 -25.69 3.34 -3.37
C ALA A 286 -26.11 3.85 -1.99
N PHE A 287 -26.53 2.92 -1.13
CA PHE A 287 -26.59 3.15 0.30
C PHE A 287 -25.18 3.03 0.88
N ILE A 288 -24.67 4.11 1.47
CA ILE A 288 -23.28 4.19 1.97
C ILE A 288 -23.28 4.42 3.47
N THR A 289 -22.59 3.55 4.20
CA THR A 289 -22.51 3.63 5.67
C THR A 289 -21.17 3.11 6.20
N ASP A 290 -20.91 3.29 7.47
CA ASP A 290 -19.75 2.74 8.20
C ASP A 290 -20.22 1.93 9.41
N GLY A 291 -19.29 1.24 10.05
CA GLY A 291 -19.54 0.47 11.27
C GLY A 291 -19.68 1.29 12.55
N GLN A 292 -19.55 0.60 13.68
CA GLN A 292 -19.58 1.24 15.00
C GLN A 292 -18.34 2.12 15.23
N HIS A 293 -18.54 3.30 15.82
CA HIS A 293 -17.45 4.13 16.33
C HIS A 293 -17.13 3.77 17.78
N GLY A 294 -15.85 3.61 18.11
CA GLY A 294 -15.38 3.41 19.47
C GLY A 294 -14.89 1.99 19.75
N TYR A 295 -14.95 1.57 21.01
CA TYR A 295 -14.50 0.23 21.41
C TYR A 295 -15.45 -0.85 20.87
N HIS A 296 -14.87 -1.94 20.37
CA HIS A 296 -15.59 -3.11 19.88
C HIS A 296 -15.42 -4.23 20.90
N GLU A 297 -16.54 -4.76 21.40
CA GLU A 297 -16.52 -5.91 22.30
C GLU A 297 -16.48 -7.19 21.44
N VAL A 298 -15.42 -7.96 21.63
CA VAL A 298 -15.16 -9.21 20.91
C VAL A 298 -15.79 -10.37 21.69
N ASP A 299 -16.41 -11.30 20.97
CA ASP A 299 -16.93 -12.56 21.48
C ASP A 299 -16.42 -13.68 20.59
N GLU A 300 -15.43 -14.44 21.07
CA GLU A 300 -14.81 -15.55 20.34
C GLU A 300 -15.78 -16.68 20.00
N THR A 301 -16.94 -16.74 20.66
CA THR A 301 -17.99 -17.74 20.39
C THR A 301 -19.02 -17.28 19.35
N SER A 302 -18.95 -16.01 18.94
CA SER A 302 -19.88 -15.44 17.96
C SER A 302 -19.61 -15.97 16.55
N ASN A 303 -20.69 -16.24 15.82
CA ASN A 303 -20.63 -16.58 14.39
C ASN A 303 -20.61 -15.35 13.47
N ILE A 304 -20.69 -14.14 14.01
CA ILE A 304 -20.67 -12.88 13.25
C ILE A 304 -19.23 -12.40 13.16
N SER A 305 -18.68 -12.33 11.95
CA SER A 305 -17.31 -11.84 11.76
C SER A 305 -17.23 -10.32 11.82
N HIS A 306 -16.30 -9.78 12.60
CA HIS A 306 -15.98 -8.35 12.64
C HIS A 306 -14.90 -8.03 11.59
N ILE A 307 -15.33 -7.46 10.47
CA ILE A 307 -14.49 -7.16 9.32
C ILE A 307 -13.85 -5.78 9.50
N THR A 308 -12.54 -5.69 9.32
CA THR A 308 -11.76 -4.46 9.45
C THR A 308 -11.03 -4.14 8.14
N ALA A 309 -10.42 -2.96 8.01
CA ALA A 309 -9.68 -2.58 6.80
C ALA A 309 -8.60 -3.60 6.35
N LYS A 310 -8.12 -4.46 7.25
CA LYS A 310 -7.17 -5.54 6.92
C LYS A 310 -7.77 -6.60 5.99
N ASN A 311 -9.08 -6.79 6.05
CA ASN A 311 -9.83 -7.81 5.34
C ASN A 311 -10.29 -7.39 3.94
N THR A 312 -10.05 -6.14 3.53
CA THR A 312 -10.55 -5.57 2.25
C THR A 312 -9.48 -5.49 1.15
N LYS A 313 -8.32 -6.12 1.34
CA LYS A 313 -7.14 -5.93 0.46
C LYS A 313 -7.14 -6.72 -0.84
N ASN A 314 -7.95 -7.79 -0.95
CA ASN A 314 -7.73 -8.85 -1.94
C ASN A 314 -8.86 -9.02 -2.97
N TRP A 315 -9.53 -7.93 -3.38
CA TRP A 315 -10.72 -7.90 -4.26
C TRP A 315 -11.98 -8.61 -3.72
N PHE A 316 -11.80 -9.67 -2.95
CA PHE A 316 -12.84 -10.42 -2.26
C PHE A 316 -12.57 -10.30 -0.77
N THR A 317 -13.61 -9.99 -0.01
CA THR A 317 -13.51 -9.84 1.44
C THR A 317 -13.16 -11.20 2.05
N ASP A 318 -12.19 -11.24 2.96
CA ASP A 318 -11.85 -12.46 3.70
C ASP A 318 -12.08 -12.26 5.21
N LYS A 319 -12.09 -13.37 5.96
CA LYS A 319 -12.25 -13.37 7.42
C LYS A 319 -10.93 -13.66 8.15
N ILE A 320 -9.78 -13.57 7.47
CA ILE A 320 -8.51 -13.97 8.05
C ILE A 320 -8.13 -12.98 9.16
N GLY A 321 -8.03 -13.47 10.39
CA GLY A 321 -7.75 -12.63 11.56
C GLY A 321 -8.89 -11.67 11.92
N ALA A 322 -10.11 -11.94 11.45
CA ALA A 322 -11.31 -11.24 11.90
C ALA A 322 -11.76 -11.82 13.25
N ASP A 323 -12.07 -10.93 14.19
CA ASP A 323 -12.59 -11.28 15.51
C ASP A 323 -14.10 -11.61 15.44
N GLY A 324 -14.61 -12.39 16.40
CA GLY A 324 -16.06 -12.60 16.55
C GLY A 324 -16.73 -11.37 17.17
N LEU A 325 -17.83 -10.90 16.59
CA LEU A 325 -18.56 -9.71 17.05
C LEU A 325 -19.71 -10.11 17.99
N ALA A 326 -19.78 -9.53 19.18
CA ALA A 326 -20.89 -9.78 20.09
C ALA A 326 -22.27 -9.47 19.45
N GLN A 327 -23.26 -10.34 19.63
CA GLN A 327 -24.58 -10.23 18.98
C GLN A 327 -25.27 -8.88 19.24
N TRP A 328 -25.17 -8.34 20.45
CA TRP A 328 -25.78 -7.06 20.81
C TRP A 328 -25.17 -5.87 20.07
N VAL A 329 -23.89 -5.97 19.65
CA VAL A 329 -23.21 -4.95 18.86
C VAL A 329 -23.75 -4.96 17.43
N ASP A 330 -23.91 -6.14 16.83
CA ASP A 330 -24.54 -6.29 15.52
C ASP A 330 -26.00 -5.80 15.55
N ASP A 331 -26.76 -6.12 16.59
CA ASP A 331 -28.15 -5.69 16.75
C ASP A 331 -28.31 -4.16 16.83
N LYS A 332 -27.35 -3.47 17.44
CA LYS A 332 -27.32 -1.99 17.46
C LYS A 332 -26.87 -1.37 16.15
N ASN A 333 -26.13 -2.10 15.31
CA ASN A 333 -25.53 -1.61 14.07
C ASN A 333 -26.01 -2.37 12.83
N LYS A 334 -27.31 -2.69 12.77
CA LYS A 334 -27.91 -3.37 11.59
C LYS A 334 -27.72 -2.63 10.26
N ARG A 335 -27.49 -1.32 10.29
CA ARG A 335 -27.18 -0.52 9.09
C ARG A 335 -25.90 -1.00 8.38
N SER A 336 -24.93 -1.53 9.13
CA SER A 336 -23.62 -1.92 8.63
C SER A 336 -23.44 -3.44 8.51
N SER A 337 -24.46 -4.23 8.87
CA SER A 337 -24.47 -5.68 8.61
C SER A 337 -24.35 -5.93 7.10
N LEU A 338 -23.43 -6.82 6.74
CA LEU A 338 -23.05 -7.07 5.36
C LEU A 338 -24.04 -7.98 4.63
N GLN A 339 -24.16 -7.78 3.34
CA GLN A 339 -24.92 -8.60 2.39
C GLN A 339 -24.03 -8.99 1.21
N GLU A 340 -24.42 -10.06 0.51
CA GLU A 340 -23.71 -10.49 -0.69
C GLU A 340 -23.74 -9.39 -1.76
N ASN A 341 -22.60 -9.17 -2.41
CA ASN A 341 -22.32 -8.09 -3.37
C ASN A 341 -22.22 -6.68 -2.79
N ASP A 342 -22.25 -6.49 -1.46
CA ASP A 342 -21.78 -5.24 -0.86
C ASP A 342 -20.31 -5.00 -1.24
N ILE A 343 -19.97 -3.76 -1.56
CA ILE A 343 -18.58 -3.33 -1.75
C ILE A 343 -18.07 -2.68 -0.47
N LEU A 344 -16.89 -3.10 -0.02
CA LEU A 344 -16.19 -2.53 1.12
C LEU A 344 -15.03 -1.69 0.61
N LEU A 345 -14.99 -0.41 1.00
CA LEU A 345 -13.89 0.51 0.72
C LEU A 345 -13.23 0.88 2.05
N ALA A 346 -11.95 0.53 2.22
CA ALA A 346 -11.18 1.00 3.37
C ALA A 346 -11.04 2.53 3.31
N ASN A 347 -11.58 3.21 4.31
CA ASN A 347 -11.61 4.66 4.39
C ASN A 347 -10.49 5.23 5.29
N ARG A 348 -9.84 4.37 6.10
CA ARG A 348 -8.70 4.62 6.98
C ARG A 348 -7.77 3.41 7.01
N GLY A 349 -6.53 3.61 7.44
CA GLY A 349 -5.52 2.54 7.45
C GLY A 349 -5.03 2.25 6.03
N THR A 350 -5.47 1.13 5.44
CA THR A 350 -5.17 0.79 4.03
C THR A 350 -6.17 1.43 3.07
N ILE A 351 -6.19 2.77 3.09
CA ILE A 351 -7.12 3.61 2.33
C ILE A 351 -7.10 3.21 0.85
N GLY A 352 -8.29 3.09 0.25
CA GLY A 352 -8.44 2.80 -1.18
C GLY A 352 -8.53 1.31 -1.51
N CYS A 353 -8.12 0.41 -0.60
CA CYS A 353 -8.35 -1.03 -0.79
C CYS A 353 -9.84 -1.35 -0.83
N CYS A 354 -10.27 -2.03 -1.89
CA CYS A 354 -11.67 -2.37 -2.11
C CYS A 354 -11.89 -3.88 -2.28
N SER A 355 -12.97 -4.38 -1.70
CA SER A 355 -13.38 -5.77 -1.85
C SER A 355 -14.89 -5.93 -2.00
N ILE A 356 -15.32 -7.00 -2.68
CA ILE A 356 -16.72 -7.42 -2.73
C ILE A 356 -17.00 -8.49 -1.68
N VAL A 357 -18.19 -8.46 -1.09
CA VAL A 357 -18.66 -9.48 -0.14
C VAL A 357 -19.27 -10.65 -0.90
N LYS A 358 -18.84 -11.86 -0.56
CA LYS A 358 -19.41 -13.14 -1.02
C LYS A 358 -20.03 -13.89 0.16
N SER A 359 -20.87 -14.86 -0.13
CA SER A 359 -21.66 -15.59 0.87
C SER A 359 -20.85 -16.37 1.92
N ASP A 360 -19.59 -16.70 1.66
CA ASP A 360 -18.71 -17.49 2.55
C ASP A 360 -18.27 -16.76 3.83
N ILE A 361 -18.40 -15.43 3.86
CA ILE A 361 -18.06 -14.59 5.01
C ILE A 361 -19.26 -14.15 5.84
N LEU A 362 -20.49 -14.45 5.40
CA LEU A 362 -21.71 -14.02 6.10
C LEU A 362 -22.12 -15.01 7.20
N PRO A 363 -22.69 -14.54 8.34
CA PRO A 363 -22.98 -13.15 8.68
C PRO A 363 -21.73 -12.37 9.15
N ALA A 364 -21.68 -11.09 8.80
CA ALA A 364 -20.58 -10.20 9.16
C ALA A 364 -21.02 -8.75 9.30
N ASN A 365 -20.23 -7.98 10.04
CA ASN A 365 -20.41 -6.54 10.22
C ASN A 365 -19.02 -5.85 10.20
N ILE A 366 -18.98 -4.53 10.02
CA ILE A 366 -17.75 -3.77 9.81
C ILE A 366 -17.44 -2.79 10.96
N ASP A 367 -16.20 -2.32 11.00
CA ASP A 367 -15.77 -1.20 11.84
C ASP A 367 -15.98 0.17 11.18
N GLN A 368 -15.63 1.24 11.90
CA GLN A 368 -15.69 2.63 11.41
C GLN A 368 -14.69 2.95 10.28
N ASP A 369 -13.69 2.10 10.06
CA ASP A 369 -12.58 2.35 9.14
C ASP A 369 -12.88 1.79 7.73
N ILE A 370 -14.08 1.22 7.54
CA ILE A 370 -14.61 0.74 6.27
C ILE A 370 -15.90 1.50 5.91
N ALA A 371 -16.03 1.88 4.64
CA ALA A 371 -17.29 2.26 4.05
C ALA A 371 -17.95 1.03 3.40
N ARG A 372 -19.13 0.65 3.88
CA ARG A 372 -20.05 -0.27 3.20
C ARG A 372 -20.78 0.47 2.10
N ILE A 373 -20.72 -0.04 0.89
CA ILE A 373 -21.37 0.51 -0.31
C ILE A 373 -22.31 -0.58 -0.85
N ALA A 374 -23.61 -0.42 -0.60
CA ALA A 374 -24.65 -1.32 -1.07
C ALA A 374 -25.39 -0.69 -2.27
N ILE A 375 -25.20 -1.25 -3.46
CA ILE A 375 -25.81 -0.74 -4.70
C ILE A 375 -27.33 -0.96 -4.68
N ILE A 376 -28.10 0.08 -5.05
CA ILE A 376 -29.57 -0.01 -5.08
C ILE A 376 -30.06 -0.80 -6.31
N SER A 377 -31.22 -1.45 -6.21
CA SER A 377 -31.70 -2.41 -7.23
C SER A 377 -31.89 -1.83 -8.64
N ASN A 378 -32.12 -0.53 -8.77
CA ASN A 378 -32.32 0.15 -10.07
C ASN A 378 -31.07 0.89 -10.56
N SER A 379 -29.91 0.63 -9.95
CA SER A 379 -28.65 1.24 -10.37
C SER A 379 -28.26 0.78 -11.79
N PRO A 380 -27.79 1.69 -12.65
CA PRO A 380 -27.23 1.34 -13.96
C PRO A 380 -25.76 0.86 -13.87
N ILE A 381 -25.19 0.82 -12.66
CA ILE A 381 -23.83 0.38 -12.35
C ILE A 381 -23.87 -0.97 -11.64
N LEU A 382 -23.17 -1.97 -12.18
CA LEU A 382 -23.01 -3.28 -11.57
C LEU A 382 -21.96 -3.26 -10.45
N PRO A 383 -22.16 -3.99 -9.32
CA PRO A 383 -21.18 -4.05 -8.22
C PRO A 383 -19.77 -4.47 -8.65
N GLU A 384 -19.65 -5.42 -9.57
CA GLU A 384 -18.36 -5.92 -10.06
C GLU A 384 -17.64 -4.88 -10.93
N TYR A 385 -18.40 -4.12 -11.74
CA TYR A 385 -17.83 -3.00 -12.48
C TYR A 385 -17.35 -1.90 -11.51
N LEU A 386 -18.15 -1.55 -10.51
CA LEU A 386 -17.75 -0.60 -9.47
C LEU A 386 -16.48 -1.08 -8.72
N LEU A 387 -16.41 -2.37 -8.37
CA LEU A 387 -15.23 -2.96 -7.74
C LEU A 387 -13.97 -2.79 -8.60
N ALA A 388 -14.07 -3.10 -9.89
CA ALA A 388 -12.95 -2.95 -10.83
C ALA A 388 -12.55 -1.48 -11.00
N TYR A 389 -13.53 -0.57 -11.09
CA TYR A 389 -13.27 0.87 -11.15
C TYR A 389 -12.55 1.38 -9.89
N LEU A 390 -13.00 1.02 -8.68
CA LEU A 390 -12.38 1.47 -7.44
C LEU A 390 -10.97 0.89 -7.22
N ASN A 391 -10.67 -0.29 -7.77
CA ASN A 391 -9.33 -0.87 -7.77
C ASN A 391 -8.47 -0.43 -8.98
N SER A 392 -9.05 0.22 -9.99
CA SER A 392 -8.29 0.87 -11.07
C SER A 392 -7.48 2.06 -10.56
N ASN A 393 -6.42 2.45 -11.28
CA ASN A 393 -5.63 3.64 -10.96
C ASN A 393 -6.54 4.87 -10.87
N ILE A 394 -7.44 5.06 -11.83
CA ILE A 394 -8.36 6.21 -11.89
C ILE A 394 -9.26 6.31 -10.64
N GLY A 395 -9.85 5.19 -10.21
CA GLY A 395 -10.72 5.17 -9.03
C GLY A 395 -9.94 5.25 -7.72
N TYR A 396 -8.84 4.49 -7.61
CA TYR A 396 -7.95 4.49 -6.46
C TYR A 396 -7.33 5.88 -6.23
N ASP A 397 -6.79 6.50 -7.27
CA ASP A 397 -6.18 7.82 -7.21
C ASP A 397 -7.19 8.90 -6.87
N TRP A 398 -8.45 8.79 -7.30
CA TRP A 398 -9.50 9.67 -6.84
C TRP A 398 -9.68 9.58 -5.32
N VAL A 399 -9.72 8.36 -4.75
CA VAL A 399 -9.82 8.12 -3.30
C VAL A 399 -8.61 8.71 -2.57
N ILE A 400 -7.39 8.42 -3.03
CA ILE A 400 -6.15 8.92 -2.41
C ILE A 400 -6.08 10.44 -2.48
N ARG A 401 -6.33 11.05 -3.64
CA ARG A 401 -6.36 12.49 -3.84
C ARG A 401 -7.33 13.19 -2.90
N ASN A 402 -8.50 12.59 -2.65
CA ASN A 402 -9.55 13.16 -1.81
C ASN A 402 -9.41 12.83 -0.32
N SER A 403 -8.50 11.93 0.04
CA SER A 403 -8.13 11.67 1.42
C SER A 403 -7.42 12.89 2.06
N SER A 404 -7.57 13.05 3.37
CA SER A 404 -6.95 14.14 4.12
C SER A 404 -6.72 13.75 5.58
N GLY A 405 -5.82 14.46 6.25
CA GLY A 405 -5.47 14.22 7.66
C GLY A 405 -3.97 14.40 7.91
N MET A 406 -3.61 14.92 9.09
CA MET A 406 -2.21 15.19 9.45
C MET A 406 -1.49 14.00 10.10
N VAL A 407 -2.19 13.24 10.95
CA VAL A 407 -1.61 12.11 11.69
C VAL A 407 -2.06 10.78 11.09
N GLN A 408 -3.37 10.65 10.87
CA GLN A 408 -3.96 9.54 10.14
C GLN A 408 -4.78 10.13 9.01
N GLN A 409 -4.45 9.76 7.77
CA GLN A 409 -5.26 10.12 6.62
C GLN A 409 -6.57 9.33 6.65
N GLY A 410 -7.63 9.90 6.08
CA GLY A 410 -8.87 9.20 5.85
C GLY A 410 -9.71 9.84 4.77
N LEU A 411 -10.60 9.05 4.19
CA LEU A 411 -11.62 9.49 3.24
C LEU A 411 -12.99 9.52 3.96
N PRO A 412 -13.50 10.69 4.38
CA PRO A 412 -14.76 10.75 5.10
C PRO A 412 -15.93 10.32 4.20
N LEU A 413 -16.96 9.75 4.81
CA LEU A 413 -18.14 9.19 4.14
C LEU A 413 -18.88 10.18 3.21
N ASN A 414 -18.87 11.48 3.52
CA ASN A 414 -19.44 12.50 2.64
C ASN A 414 -18.66 12.65 1.33
N LYS A 415 -17.36 12.37 1.31
CA LYS A 415 -16.56 12.31 0.08
C LYS A 415 -16.70 10.97 -0.64
N VAL A 416 -16.83 9.85 0.09
CA VAL A 416 -17.16 8.55 -0.53
C VAL A 416 -18.42 8.66 -1.39
N ARG A 417 -19.46 9.36 -0.89
CA ARG A 417 -20.68 9.65 -1.65
C ARG A 417 -20.46 10.44 -2.94
N LEU A 418 -19.36 11.18 -3.06
CA LEU A 418 -19.07 12.06 -4.20
C LEU A 418 -18.16 11.39 -5.24
N ILE A 419 -17.79 10.12 -5.07
CA ILE A 419 -16.98 9.39 -6.06
C ILE A 419 -17.72 9.42 -7.40
N PRO A 420 -17.14 10.04 -8.45
CA PRO A 420 -17.71 10.05 -9.78
C PRO A 420 -17.34 8.75 -10.51
N ILE A 421 -18.34 8.05 -11.02
CA ILE A 421 -18.17 6.78 -11.73
C ILE A 421 -18.50 7.02 -13.21
N PRO A 422 -17.56 6.80 -14.14
CA PRO A 422 -17.85 6.94 -15.56
C PRO A 422 -18.89 5.90 -15.97
N PHE A 423 -19.93 6.34 -16.67
CA PHE A 423 -20.97 5.45 -17.17
C PHE A 423 -20.48 4.73 -18.43
N LEU A 424 -19.98 3.50 -18.26
CA LEU A 424 -19.69 2.57 -19.35
C LEU A 424 -20.92 1.72 -19.67
N ASN A 425 -21.03 1.27 -20.92
CA ASN A 425 -22.23 0.60 -21.37
C ASN A 425 -22.44 -0.75 -20.66
N ILE A 426 -23.71 -1.17 -20.54
CA ILE A 426 -24.06 -2.38 -19.78
C ILE A 426 -23.39 -3.65 -20.32
N LYS A 427 -23.13 -3.74 -21.63
CA LYS A 427 -22.45 -4.91 -22.22
C LYS A 427 -21.00 -5.01 -21.73
N PHE A 428 -20.31 -3.88 -21.64
CA PHE A 428 -18.96 -3.81 -21.10
C PHE A 428 -18.95 -4.14 -19.60
N GLN A 429 -19.88 -3.57 -18.83
CA GLN A 429 -19.99 -3.88 -17.39
C GLN A 429 -20.26 -5.38 -17.15
N LEU A 430 -21.13 -6.01 -17.93
CA LEU A 430 -21.38 -7.46 -17.86
C LEU A 430 -20.14 -8.29 -18.19
N ARG A 431 -19.27 -7.80 -19.09
CA ARG A 431 -17.99 -8.44 -19.38
C ARG A 431 -17.05 -8.39 -18.17
N ILE A 432 -16.95 -7.24 -17.52
CA ILE A 432 -16.18 -7.08 -16.27
C ILE A 432 -16.74 -7.98 -15.16
N LYS A 433 -18.07 -8.02 -15.00
CA LYS A 433 -18.73 -8.94 -14.07
C LYS A 433 -18.35 -10.40 -14.31
N SER A 434 -18.42 -10.85 -15.57
CA SER A 434 -18.07 -12.23 -15.93
C SER A 434 -16.61 -12.59 -15.57
N LEU A 435 -15.68 -11.64 -15.71
CA LEU A 435 -14.28 -11.84 -15.31
C LEU A 435 -14.12 -11.98 -13.79
N ILE A 436 -14.81 -11.13 -13.01
CA ILE A 436 -14.74 -11.15 -11.55
C ILE A 436 -15.42 -12.40 -10.98
N ASP A 437 -16.57 -12.80 -11.52
CA ASP A 437 -17.25 -14.03 -11.10
C ASP A 437 -16.43 -15.27 -11.44
N LEU A 438 -15.89 -15.36 -12.66
CA LEU A 438 -15.00 -16.46 -13.02
C LEU A 438 -13.74 -16.49 -12.14
N SER A 439 -13.20 -15.31 -11.79
CA SER A 439 -12.05 -15.21 -10.88
C SER A 439 -12.39 -15.77 -9.50
N TRP A 440 -13.58 -15.46 -8.97
CA TRP A 440 -14.07 -16.00 -7.70
C TRP A 440 -14.23 -17.53 -7.76
N GLU A 441 -14.93 -18.04 -8.76
CA GLU A 441 -15.13 -19.48 -8.95
C GLU A 441 -13.79 -20.23 -9.07
N THR A 442 -12.86 -19.67 -9.84
CA THR A 442 -11.51 -20.24 -10.00
C THR A 442 -10.73 -20.24 -8.68
N LYS A 443 -10.88 -19.19 -7.87
CA LYS A 443 -10.25 -19.09 -6.54
C LYS A 443 -10.81 -20.14 -5.57
N GLU A 444 -12.13 -20.33 -5.55
CA GLU A 444 -12.77 -21.35 -4.70
C GLU A 444 -12.40 -22.76 -5.14
N LEU A 445 -12.40 -23.03 -6.45
CA LEU A 445 -11.94 -24.31 -6.99
C LEU A 445 -10.47 -24.59 -6.65
N SER A 446 -9.62 -23.55 -6.69
CA SER A 446 -8.22 -23.67 -6.26
C SER A 446 -8.10 -24.10 -4.79
N LYS A 447 -8.88 -23.50 -3.88
CA LYS A 447 -8.91 -23.90 -2.47
C LYS A 447 -9.35 -25.35 -2.30
N ASP A 448 -10.45 -25.73 -2.97
CA ASP A 448 -10.99 -27.08 -2.93
C ASP A 448 -9.98 -28.12 -3.42
N ILE A 449 -9.32 -27.88 -4.56
CA ILE A 449 -8.30 -28.79 -5.10
C ILE A 449 -7.07 -28.92 -4.17
N TYR A 450 -6.68 -27.85 -3.48
CA TYR A 450 -5.61 -27.93 -2.48
C TYR A 450 -6.04 -28.80 -1.29
N GLN A 451 -7.27 -28.63 -0.80
CA GLN A 451 -7.82 -29.48 0.26
C GLN A 451 -7.88 -30.95 -0.19
N GLN A 452 -8.30 -31.23 -1.42
CA GLN A 452 -8.27 -32.57 -1.98
C GLN A 452 -6.85 -33.16 -2.06
N ALA A 453 -5.81 -32.34 -2.19
CA ALA A 453 -4.42 -32.81 -2.16
C ALA A 453 -4.04 -33.25 -0.74
N GLU A 454 -4.45 -32.50 0.29
CA GLU A 454 -4.27 -32.87 1.69
C GLU A 454 -5.08 -34.11 2.05
N ASP A 455 -6.35 -34.20 1.65
CA ASP A 455 -7.19 -35.38 1.87
C ASP A 455 -6.63 -36.61 1.15
N LEU A 456 -6.10 -36.44 -0.07
CA LEU A 456 -5.44 -37.52 -0.78
C LEU A 456 -4.18 -37.99 -0.03
N LEU A 457 -3.35 -37.06 0.47
CA LEU A 457 -2.20 -37.38 1.31
C LEU A 457 -2.61 -38.20 2.53
N LEU A 458 -3.59 -37.72 3.30
CA LEU A 458 -4.01 -38.38 4.53
C LEU A 458 -4.71 -39.71 4.27
N SER A 459 -5.50 -39.84 3.20
CA SER A 459 -6.13 -41.10 2.81
C SER A 459 -5.13 -42.16 2.36
N GLU A 460 -4.12 -41.79 1.56
CA GLU A 460 -3.06 -42.71 1.13
C GLU A 460 -2.22 -43.19 2.32
N LEU A 461 -2.05 -42.36 3.35
CA LEU A 461 -1.39 -42.74 4.61
C LEU A 461 -2.32 -43.51 5.58
N GLY A 462 -3.61 -43.66 5.28
CA GLY A 462 -4.58 -44.28 6.20
C GLY A 462 -4.90 -43.43 7.43
N LEU A 463 -4.69 -42.11 7.36
CA LEU A 463 -4.80 -41.16 8.46
C LEU A 463 -6.00 -40.20 8.36
N GLN A 464 -6.81 -40.25 7.29
CA GLN A 464 -7.95 -39.34 7.06
C GLN A 464 -8.93 -39.27 8.25
N ASN A 465 -9.22 -40.42 8.85
CA ASN A 465 -10.20 -40.52 9.95
C ASN A 465 -9.56 -40.42 11.33
N TRP A 466 -8.27 -40.06 11.40
CA TRP A 466 -7.57 -39.94 12.67
C TRP A 466 -8.06 -38.70 13.44
N GLN A 467 -8.44 -38.92 14.70
CA GLN A 467 -8.85 -37.85 15.61
C GLN A 467 -7.80 -37.69 16.70
N SER A 468 -7.52 -36.43 17.03
CA SER A 468 -6.65 -36.13 18.18
C SER A 468 -7.44 -36.35 19.46
N THR A 469 -6.76 -36.83 20.50
CA THR A 469 -7.29 -36.73 21.86
C THR A 469 -7.21 -35.30 22.38
N GLU A 470 -8.17 -34.93 23.22
CA GLU A 470 -8.18 -33.69 24.01
C GLU A 470 -7.57 -33.89 25.42
N GLU A 471 -7.09 -35.11 25.72
CA GLU A 471 -6.46 -35.41 26.99
C GLU A 471 -5.12 -34.65 27.12
N THR A 472 -4.95 -33.96 28.23
CA THR A 472 -3.75 -33.15 28.53
C THR A 472 -2.85 -33.80 29.58
N ILE A 473 -3.30 -34.88 30.21
CA ILE A 473 -2.58 -35.56 31.29
C ILE A 473 -1.75 -36.71 30.69
N ALA A 474 -0.46 -36.76 31.02
CA ALA A 474 0.41 -37.87 30.68
C ALA A 474 1.19 -38.33 31.91
N VAL A 475 1.31 -39.65 32.07
CA VAL A 475 2.19 -40.28 33.04
C VAL A 475 3.32 -40.95 32.29
N LYS A 476 4.55 -40.49 32.52
CA LYS A 476 5.76 -41.03 31.89
C LYS A 476 6.76 -41.45 32.95
N SER A 477 7.45 -42.58 32.74
CA SER A 477 8.57 -42.94 33.60
C SER A 477 9.73 -41.95 33.40
N PHE A 478 10.66 -41.89 34.36
CA PHE A 478 11.86 -41.06 34.24
C PHE A 478 12.68 -41.39 32.97
N ALA A 479 12.71 -42.67 32.58
CA ALA A 479 13.38 -43.14 31.37
C ALA A 479 12.71 -42.64 30.08
N GLU A 480 11.38 -42.59 30.04
CA GLU A 480 10.60 -42.17 28.87
C GLU A 480 10.46 -40.65 28.76
N SER A 481 10.78 -39.90 29.82
CA SER A 481 10.65 -38.45 29.89
C SER A 481 12.00 -37.73 29.88
N PHE A 482 12.52 -37.37 31.05
CA PHE A 482 13.69 -36.51 31.18
C PHE A 482 14.94 -37.16 30.58
N LEU A 483 15.14 -38.47 30.74
CA LEU A 483 16.33 -39.14 30.16
C LEU A 483 16.28 -39.25 28.63
N SER A 484 15.11 -39.25 28.02
CA SER A 484 14.96 -39.40 26.57
C SER A 484 14.99 -38.07 25.82
N SER A 485 14.55 -36.99 26.48
CA SER A 485 14.31 -35.69 25.83
C SER A 485 14.98 -34.51 26.52
N GLU A 486 15.51 -34.70 27.74
CA GLU A 486 16.08 -33.64 28.60
C GLU A 486 15.09 -32.53 28.99
N ARG A 487 13.79 -32.75 28.76
CA ARG A 487 12.74 -31.76 28.99
C ARG A 487 11.93 -32.02 30.26
N LEU A 488 11.46 -30.93 30.87
CA LEU A 488 10.60 -30.92 32.07
C LEU A 488 9.39 -29.98 31.85
N ASP A 489 8.76 -30.03 30.68
CA ASP A 489 7.52 -29.33 30.33
C ASP A 489 6.39 -30.32 30.05
N ALA A 490 5.23 -30.14 30.71
CA ALA A 490 4.12 -31.08 30.62
C ALA A 490 3.46 -31.08 29.23
N GLU A 491 3.46 -29.92 28.57
CA GLU A 491 2.96 -29.73 27.22
C GLU A 491 3.63 -30.67 26.23
N TYR A 492 4.96 -30.85 26.30
CA TYR A 492 5.72 -31.74 25.41
C TYR A 492 5.25 -33.20 25.44
N TYR A 493 4.71 -33.65 26.58
CA TYR A 493 4.30 -35.04 26.79
C TYR A 493 2.81 -35.27 26.60
N GLN A 494 2.04 -34.30 26.09
CA GLN A 494 0.62 -34.49 25.85
C GLN A 494 0.36 -35.71 24.92
N PRO A 495 -0.62 -36.58 25.25
CA PRO A 495 -0.90 -37.81 24.51
C PRO A 495 -1.12 -37.63 23.00
N LYS A 496 -1.64 -36.47 22.55
CA LYS A 496 -1.84 -36.17 21.12
C LYS A 496 -0.57 -36.32 20.28
N TYR A 497 0.60 -36.03 20.86
CA TYR A 497 1.87 -36.09 20.14
C TYR A 497 2.37 -37.52 19.96
N ASP A 498 2.27 -38.34 21.00
CA ASP A 498 2.65 -39.76 20.92
C ASP A 498 1.72 -40.51 19.98
N GLN A 499 0.41 -40.25 20.06
CA GLN A 499 -0.59 -40.84 19.16
C GLN A 499 -0.34 -40.46 17.69
N ALA A 500 0.01 -39.20 17.42
CA ALA A 500 0.34 -38.76 16.06
C ALA A 500 1.62 -39.43 15.54
N GLU A 501 2.66 -39.52 16.37
CA GLU A 501 3.93 -40.17 15.99
C GLU A 501 3.76 -41.68 15.77
N GLU A 502 2.98 -42.36 16.61
CA GLU A 502 2.60 -43.76 16.43
C GLU A 502 1.78 -43.98 15.16
N ALA A 503 0.82 -43.09 14.87
CA ALA A 503 0.03 -43.17 13.66
C ALA A 503 0.91 -43.04 12.39
N ILE A 504 1.91 -42.14 12.40
CA ILE A 504 2.90 -42.04 11.32
C ILE A 504 3.72 -43.32 11.20
N LYS A 505 4.22 -43.87 12.32
CA LYS A 505 5.01 -45.12 12.30
C LYS A 505 4.20 -46.33 11.81
N ASN A 506 2.89 -46.33 12.07
CA ASN A 506 1.97 -47.42 11.74
C ASN A 506 1.18 -47.20 10.44
N CYS A 507 1.48 -46.15 9.65
CA CYS A 507 0.76 -45.82 8.42
C CYS A 507 0.96 -46.82 7.25
N GLY A 508 1.71 -47.91 7.46
CA GLY A 508 2.00 -48.91 6.44
C GLY A 508 3.15 -48.54 5.49
N PHE A 509 3.76 -47.36 5.66
CA PHE A 509 4.90 -46.90 4.87
C PHE A 509 6.15 -46.70 5.74
N SER A 510 7.33 -46.85 5.12
CA SER A 510 8.60 -46.53 5.79
C SER A 510 8.64 -45.03 6.09
N SER A 511 8.88 -44.69 7.36
CA SER A 511 9.11 -43.31 7.79
C SER A 511 10.61 -43.06 7.95
N GLN A 512 11.06 -41.89 7.50
CA GLN A 512 12.46 -41.46 7.62
C GLN A 512 12.54 -40.11 8.32
N ASN A 513 13.61 -39.88 9.08
CA ASN A 513 13.89 -38.57 9.65
C ASN A 513 14.14 -37.56 8.52
N LEU A 514 13.55 -36.37 8.61
CA LEU A 514 13.69 -35.31 7.61
C LEU A 514 15.16 -35.01 7.29
N GLY A 515 16.02 -34.99 8.31
CA GLY A 515 17.47 -34.76 8.18
C GLY A 515 18.19 -35.80 7.32
N SER A 516 17.65 -37.01 7.16
CA SER A 516 18.20 -38.02 6.25
C SER A 516 17.81 -37.77 4.78
N LEU A 517 16.78 -36.96 4.55
CA LEU A 517 16.28 -36.63 3.22
C LEU A 517 16.95 -35.37 2.64
N ILE A 518 17.49 -34.49 3.49
CA ILE A 518 17.97 -33.16 3.11
C ILE A 518 19.48 -32.98 3.33
N GLU A 519 20.06 -32.01 2.64
CA GLU A 519 21.36 -31.42 2.96
C GLU A 519 21.30 -30.67 4.31
N PRO A 520 22.45 -30.36 4.94
CA PRO A 520 22.47 -29.64 6.22
C PRO A 520 21.66 -28.34 6.18
N ILE A 521 20.74 -28.20 7.14
CA ILE A 521 19.80 -27.08 7.22
C ILE A 521 20.55 -25.76 7.34
N GLN A 522 20.22 -24.80 6.47
CA GLN A 522 20.78 -23.45 6.53
C GLN A 522 19.73 -22.45 7.01
N ASN A 523 20.13 -21.50 7.86
CA ASN A 523 19.28 -20.36 8.22
C ASN A 523 19.56 -19.20 7.28
N GLY A 524 18.51 -18.45 6.93
CA GLY A 524 18.65 -17.25 6.12
C GLY A 524 19.47 -16.12 6.75
N PHE A 525 19.37 -14.95 6.14
CA PHE A 525 20.18 -13.77 6.45
C PHE A 525 19.36 -12.74 7.24
N ASP A 526 19.91 -12.13 8.31
CA ASP A 526 19.21 -11.07 9.07
C ASP A 526 19.45 -9.73 8.39
N TYR A 527 18.37 -9.03 8.04
CA TYR A 527 18.42 -7.68 7.48
C TYR A 527 17.19 -6.89 7.91
N ARG A 528 17.39 -5.64 8.31
CA ARG A 528 16.37 -4.83 9.00
C ARG A 528 16.03 -3.51 8.33
N GLU A 529 16.73 -3.17 7.25
CA GLU A 529 16.46 -1.98 6.45
C GLU A 529 15.71 -2.43 5.19
N TYR A 530 14.56 -1.84 4.88
CA TYR A 530 13.75 -2.27 3.74
C TYR A 530 13.57 -1.12 2.76
N ASN A 531 13.50 -1.50 1.50
CA ASN A 531 13.60 -0.61 0.35
C ASN A 531 12.45 -0.91 -0.62
N GLU A 532 12.07 0.09 -1.43
CA GLU A 532 11.03 -0.09 -2.47
C GLU A 532 11.58 -0.84 -3.70
N GLU A 533 12.89 -0.75 -3.90
CA GLU A 533 13.65 -1.43 -4.95
C GLU A 533 14.76 -2.32 -4.37
N GLY A 534 15.22 -3.29 -5.16
CA GLY A 534 16.29 -4.22 -4.78
C GLY A 534 15.86 -5.69 -4.85
N THR A 535 16.57 -6.53 -4.13
CA THR A 535 16.35 -7.98 -4.11
C THR A 535 15.18 -8.33 -3.18
N PRO A 536 14.20 -9.14 -3.62
CA PRO A 536 13.13 -9.60 -2.74
C PRO A 536 13.66 -10.36 -1.52
N TYR A 537 13.23 -9.93 -0.34
CA TYR A 537 13.60 -10.49 0.95
C TYR A 537 12.41 -11.19 1.59
N ILE A 538 12.43 -12.52 1.53
CA ILE A 538 11.34 -13.40 1.93
C ILE A 538 11.35 -13.54 3.45
N ARG A 539 10.25 -13.11 4.09
CA ARG A 539 10.04 -13.17 5.54
C ARG A 539 9.04 -14.24 5.91
N VAL A 540 8.91 -14.51 7.20
CA VAL A 540 7.98 -15.52 7.73
C VAL A 540 6.53 -15.33 7.28
N GLY A 541 6.09 -14.08 7.08
CA GLY A 541 4.73 -13.78 6.60
C GLY A 541 4.51 -14.12 5.12
N ASP A 542 5.60 -14.31 4.36
CA ASP A 542 5.55 -14.58 2.93
C ASP A 542 5.50 -16.08 2.63
N VAL A 543 5.78 -16.96 3.61
CA VAL A 543 5.75 -18.42 3.44
C VAL A 543 4.50 -18.98 4.10
N LYS A 544 3.53 -19.42 3.29
CA LYS A 544 2.26 -19.94 3.81
C LYS A 544 1.56 -20.89 2.84
N ASN A 545 0.92 -21.93 3.35
CA ASN A 545 0.09 -22.87 2.58
C ASN A 545 0.78 -23.44 1.33
N GLY A 546 2.05 -23.85 1.46
CA GLY A 546 2.81 -24.42 0.34
C GLY A 546 3.33 -23.40 -0.67
N GLN A 547 3.05 -22.10 -0.52
CA GLN A 547 3.46 -21.04 -1.46
C GLN A 547 4.31 -19.95 -0.80
N ILE A 548 5.09 -19.29 -1.65
CA ILE A 548 5.86 -18.10 -1.32
C ILE A 548 5.15 -16.91 -1.97
N ASN A 549 4.76 -15.93 -1.16
CA ASN A 549 4.20 -14.68 -1.63
C ASN A 549 5.35 -13.73 -2.04
N PHE A 550 5.88 -13.96 -3.23
CA PHE A 550 7.07 -13.26 -3.72
C PHE A 550 6.77 -11.82 -4.18
N ASP A 551 5.62 -11.61 -4.82
CA ASP A 551 5.23 -10.32 -5.41
C ASP A 551 5.19 -9.17 -4.39
N SER A 552 4.74 -9.46 -3.16
CA SER A 552 4.65 -8.48 -2.08
C SER A 552 5.78 -8.56 -1.06
N ALA A 553 6.83 -9.35 -1.34
CA ALA A 553 7.98 -9.42 -0.46
C ALA A 553 8.67 -8.04 -0.40
N VAL A 554 9.09 -7.64 0.81
CA VAL A 554 9.89 -6.41 0.97
C VAL A 554 11.21 -6.58 0.26
N LYS A 555 11.82 -5.51 -0.23
CA LYS A 555 13.11 -5.59 -0.94
C LYS A 555 14.24 -5.05 -0.08
N ILE A 556 15.46 -5.52 -0.36
CA ILE A 556 16.69 -5.08 0.30
C ILE A 556 17.74 -4.69 -0.76
N PRO A 557 18.63 -3.73 -0.48
CA PRO A 557 19.57 -3.18 -1.47
C PRO A 557 20.72 -4.11 -1.81
N ILE A 558 20.87 -5.21 -1.07
CA ILE A 558 21.92 -6.20 -1.28
C ILE A 558 21.42 -7.31 -2.19
N THR A 559 22.35 -8.00 -2.83
CA THR A 559 22.11 -9.16 -3.67
C THR A 559 22.57 -10.43 -2.96
N MET A 560 22.27 -11.59 -3.57
CA MET A 560 22.73 -12.86 -3.03
C MET A 560 24.26 -12.96 -2.97
N ALA A 561 24.99 -12.19 -3.79
CA ALA A 561 26.45 -12.16 -3.80
C ALA A 561 27.05 -11.49 -2.54
N ASP A 562 26.28 -10.64 -1.86
CA ASP A 562 26.71 -9.92 -0.65
C ASP A 562 26.50 -10.74 0.64
N VAL A 563 25.82 -11.88 0.54
CA VAL A 563 25.46 -12.72 1.68
C VAL A 563 26.50 -13.82 1.85
N ASP A 564 27.24 -13.74 2.95
CA ASP A 564 28.23 -14.76 3.34
C ASP A 564 27.57 -16.00 3.97
N LYS A 565 26.58 -16.57 3.29
CA LYS A 565 25.91 -17.82 3.66
C LYS A 565 25.49 -18.61 2.41
N PRO A 566 25.55 -19.95 2.45
CA PRO A 566 25.12 -20.80 1.34
C PRO A 566 23.58 -20.96 1.29
N VAL A 567 22.86 -19.84 1.19
CA VAL A 567 21.38 -19.80 1.20
C VAL A 567 20.77 -19.36 -0.13
N GLY A 568 21.56 -19.36 -1.20
CA GLY A 568 21.07 -19.15 -2.57
C GLY A 568 20.03 -20.20 -2.94
N LEU A 569 18.85 -19.72 -3.35
CA LEU A 569 17.68 -20.54 -3.63
C LEU A 569 17.80 -21.26 -4.97
N GLN A 570 17.30 -22.50 -5.00
CA GLN A 570 17.20 -23.34 -6.18
C GLN A 570 15.78 -23.87 -6.32
N ILE A 571 15.37 -24.15 -7.56
CA ILE A 571 14.07 -24.79 -7.84
C ILE A 571 13.98 -26.12 -7.09
N GLY A 572 12.86 -26.31 -6.38
CA GLY A 572 12.60 -27.49 -5.57
C GLY A 572 13.20 -27.44 -4.16
N ASP A 573 13.85 -26.35 -3.77
CA ASP A 573 14.16 -26.10 -2.37
C ASP A 573 12.89 -25.90 -1.56
N ILE A 574 12.90 -26.32 -0.31
CA ILE A 574 11.78 -26.17 0.62
C ILE A 574 12.16 -25.11 1.65
N LEU A 575 11.35 -24.06 1.76
CA LEU A 575 11.44 -23.08 2.83
C LEU A 575 10.60 -23.53 4.02
N PHE A 576 11.11 -23.30 5.24
CA PHE A 576 10.41 -23.64 6.47
C PHE A 576 10.55 -22.51 7.51
N THR A 577 9.42 -22.03 8.04
CA THR A 577 9.41 -20.94 9.04
C THR A 577 9.74 -21.47 10.44
N ARG A 578 10.81 -20.98 11.07
CA ARG A 578 11.30 -21.48 12.38
C ARG A 578 10.96 -20.62 13.58
N LYS A 579 10.48 -19.39 13.40
CA LYS A 579 10.20 -18.42 14.47
C LYS A 579 8.94 -17.61 14.16
N GLY A 580 8.18 -17.22 15.18
CA GLY A 580 6.95 -16.45 15.01
C GLY A 580 5.79 -17.34 14.53
N SER A 581 5.31 -17.14 13.30
CA SER A 581 4.36 -18.05 12.63
C SER A 581 5.09 -19.31 12.15
N PHE A 582 5.56 -20.14 13.09
CA PHE A 582 6.37 -21.33 12.83
C PHE A 582 5.58 -22.45 12.15
N GLY A 583 6.28 -23.42 11.54
CA GLY A 583 5.66 -24.63 10.99
C GLY A 583 5.14 -24.51 9.56
N ASN A 584 5.14 -23.32 8.95
CA ASN A 584 4.78 -23.15 7.55
C ASN A 584 5.92 -23.59 6.63
N SER A 585 5.56 -24.26 5.54
CA SER A 585 6.46 -24.72 4.50
C SER A 585 5.97 -24.31 3.10
N ALA A 586 6.90 -24.03 2.19
CA ALA A 586 6.62 -23.81 0.77
C ALA A 586 7.80 -24.25 -0.11
N VAL A 587 7.54 -24.52 -1.39
CA VAL A 587 8.57 -24.92 -2.36
C VAL A 587 8.95 -23.74 -3.25
N VAL A 588 10.25 -23.57 -3.46
CA VAL A 588 10.83 -22.55 -4.36
C VAL A 588 10.63 -22.98 -5.81
N THR A 589 10.06 -22.07 -6.61
CA THR A 589 9.90 -22.21 -8.06
C THR A 589 10.88 -21.31 -8.81
N GLU A 590 10.76 -21.23 -10.13
CA GLU A 590 11.56 -20.32 -10.96
C GLU A 590 11.41 -18.84 -10.57
N LEU A 591 10.26 -18.46 -9.99
CA LEU A 591 9.97 -17.08 -9.63
C LEU A 591 10.83 -16.60 -8.45
N GLU A 592 11.11 -17.48 -7.49
CA GLU A 592 11.72 -17.08 -6.22
C GLU A 592 13.24 -17.26 -6.17
N VAL A 593 13.88 -17.82 -7.21
CA VAL A 593 15.32 -18.17 -7.20
C VAL A 593 16.26 -17.00 -6.92
N ASN A 594 15.81 -15.77 -7.23
CA ASN A 594 16.59 -14.55 -6.98
C ASN A 594 16.31 -13.92 -5.61
N GLY A 595 15.46 -14.54 -4.78
CA GLY A 595 15.12 -14.05 -3.45
C GLY A 595 16.18 -14.36 -2.39
N ILE A 596 16.20 -13.54 -1.34
CA ILE A 596 17.00 -13.77 -0.13
C ILE A 596 16.04 -14.11 1.00
N ILE A 597 16.26 -15.22 1.71
CA ILE A 597 15.43 -15.61 2.85
C ILE A 597 15.90 -14.98 4.16
N SER A 598 14.94 -14.58 4.99
CA SER A 598 15.19 -14.06 6.35
C SER A 598 15.78 -15.11 7.30
N SER A 599 16.42 -14.65 8.38
CA SER A 599 17.07 -15.53 9.36
C SER A 599 16.10 -16.45 10.11
N GLU A 600 14.81 -16.10 10.09
CA GLU A 600 13.66 -16.81 10.65
C GLU A 600 13.10 -17.90 9.70
N ILE A 601 13.72 -18.07 8.52
CA ILE A 601 13.43 -19.13 7.56
C ILE A 601 14.63 -20.08 7.48
N MET A 602 14.32 -21.37 7.48
CA MET A 602 15.26 -22.46 7.22
C MET A 602 15.11 -22.93 5.77
N LEU A 603 16.24 -23.12 5.10
CA LEU A 603 16.35 -23.72 3.78
C LEU A 603 16.55 -25.24 3.94
N LEU A 604 15.65 -26.03 3.36
CA LEU A 604 15.71 -27.49 3.33
C LEU A 604 15.88 -27.95 1.88
N ARG A 605 17.07 -28.42 1.53
CA ARG A 605 17.38 -28.89 0.18
C ARG A 605 17.42 -30.41 0.15
N LEU A 606 16.56 -31.05 -0.63
CA LEU A 606 16.61 -32.51 -0.80
C LEU A 606 17.94 -32.93 -1.44
N THR A 607 18.58 -33.96 -0.88
CA THR A 607 19.80 -34.52 -1.49
C THR A 607 19.51 -35.11 -2.86
N SER A 608 20.53 -35.21 -3.71
CA SER A 608 20.40 -35.82 -5.05
C SER A 608 19.82 -37.24 -5.03
N VAL A 609 20.09 -38.01 -3.97
CA VAL A 609 19.53 -39.37 -3.79
C VAL A 609 18.06 -39.29 -3.36
N SER A 610 17.73 -38.40 -2.43
CA SER A 610 16.37 -38.22 -1.93
C SER A 610 15.42 -37.72 -3.01
N ARG A 611 15.87 -36.82 -3.91
CA ARG A 611 15.06 -36.34 -5.06
C ARG A 611 14.59 -37.46 -5.99
N GLN A 612 15.26 -38.62 -5.99
CA GLN A 612 14.81 -39.78 -6.75
C GLN A 612 13.62 -40.49 -6.07
N LYS A 613 13.50 -40.39 -4.75
CA LYS A 613 12.52 -41.09 -3.91
C LYS A 613 11.34 -40.22 -3.47
N VAL A 614 11.58 -38.94 -3.18
CA VAL A 614 10.58 -38.00 -2.67
C VAL A 614 10.54 -36.72 -3.49
N LEU A 615 9.33 -36.18 -3.65
CA LEU A 615 9.08 -34.88 -4.28
C LEU A 615 9.04 -33.76 -3.23
N PRO A 616 9.61 -32.57 -3.50
CA PRO A 616 9.65 -31.49 -2.53
C PRO A 616 8.26 -30.97 -2.15
N GLU A 617 7.31 -30.93 -3.09
CA GLU A 617 5.93 -30.49 -2.85
C GLU A 617 5.18 -31.47 -1.94
N TYR A 618 5.46 -32.77 -2.06
CA TYR A 618 4.93 -33.79 -1.15
C TYR A 618 5.45 -33.58 0.27
N VAL A 619 6.76 -33.36 0.43
CA VAL A 619 7.36 -33.10 1.75
C VAL A 619 6.78 -31.82 2.35
N SER A 620 6.68 -30.75 1.56
CA SER A 620 6.10 -29.48 2.01
C SER A 620 4.62 -29.63 2.42
N LEU A 621 3.81 -30.34 1.65
CA LEU A 621 2.41 -30.62 2.01
C LEU A 621 2.32 -31.42 3.32
N PHE A 622 3.15 -32.45 3.48
CA PHE A 622 3.16 -33.24 4.73
C PHE A 622 3.57 -32.39 5.94
N LEU A 623 4.59 -31.53 5.81
CA LEU A 623 5.01 -30.61 6.87
C LEU A 623 3.89 -29.63 7.26
N ASN A 624 3.09 -29.17 6.29
CA ASN A 624 1.94 -28.30 6.51
C ASN A 624 0.69 -29.05 7.03
N SER A 625 0.62 -30.37 6.87
CA SER A 625 -0.49 -31.18 7.35
C SER A 625 -0.57 -31.22 8.88
N LYS A 626 -1.71 -31.65 9.42
CA LYS A 626 -1.92 -31.86 10.85
C LYS A 626 -0.78 -32.66 11.52
N PHE A 627 -0.27 -33.69 10.86
CA PHE A 627 0.78 -34.57 11.40
C PHE A 627 2.17 -33.93 11.36
N GLY A 628 2.48 -33.15 10.32
CA GLY A 628 3.69 -32.34 10.28
C GLY A 628 3.67 -31.29 11.39
N TYR A 629 2.55 -30.58 11.51
CA TYR A 629 2.36 -29.55 12.53
C TYR A 629 2.47 -30.09 13.96
N LEU A 630 1.81 -31.20 14.31
CA LEU A 630 1.88 -31.79 15.65
C LEU A 630 3.31 -32.19 16.04
N GLN A 631 4.13 -32.68 15.09
CA GLN A 631 5.53 -32.99 15.38
C GLN A 631 6.36 -31.73 15.65
N VAL A 632 6.04 -30.61 14.99
CA VAL A 632 6.69 -29.30 15.19
C VAL A 632 6.22 -28.67 16.51
N GLU A 633 4.91 -28.63 16.77
CA GLU A 633 4.27 -28.09 17.97
C GLU A 633 4.83 -28.76 19.24
N ARG A 634 5.05 -30.09 19.20
CA ARG A 634 5.72 -30.83 20.28
C ARG A 634 7.11 -30.26 20.61
N ARG A 635 7.88 -29.85 19.60
CA ARG A 635 9.32 -29.57 19.72
C ARG A 635 9.65 -28.08 19.85
N VAL A 636 8.69 -27.18 19.63
CA VAL A 636 8.94 -25.74 19.81
C VAL A 636 9.26 -25.39 21.26
N HIS A 637 10.03 -24.33 21.44
CA HIS A 637 10.42 -23.80 22.74
C HIS A 637 10.40 -22.27 22.71
N GLY A 638 10.26 -21.64 23.88
CA GLY A 638 10.25 -20.19 24.05
C GLY A 638 9.00 -19.67 24.76
N VAL A 639 9.15 -18.56 25.47
CA VAL A 639 8.05 -17.92 26.24
C VAL A 639 7.36 -16.83 25.43
N ALA A 640 8.14 -15.90 24.85
CA ALA A 640 7.62 -14.79 24.04
C ALA A 640 7.61 -15.08 22.53
N TYR A 641 8.54 -15.92 22.06
CA TYR A 641 8.66 -16.30 20.65
C TYR A 641 8.97 -17.80 20.57
N TYR A 642 8.00 -18.58 20.10
CA TYR A 642 8.21 -19.99 19.83
C TYR A 642 9.20 -20.18 18.68
N SER A 643 10.10 -21.14 18.85
CA SER A 643 11.04 -21.52 17.82
C SER A 643 11.37 -23.01 17.86
N ILE A 644 11.71 -23.57 16.70
CA ILE A 644 12.25 -24.93 16.58
C ILE A 644 13.74 -24.90 16.23
N SER A 645 14.50 -25.83 16.80
CA SER A 645 15.92 -26.01 16.52
C SER A 645 16.15 -26.80 15.23
N GLN A 646 17.34 -26.69 14.62
CA GLN A 646 17.68 -27.51 13.44
C GLN A 646 17.72 -29.01 13.75
N PRO A 647 18.30 -29.48 14.87
CA PRO A 647 18.23 -30.89 15.25
C PRO A 647 16.80 -31.42 15.41
N ASP A 648 15.92 -30.63 16.04
CA ASP A 648 14.52 -31.02 16.22
C ASP A 648 13.78 -31.12 14.89
N LEU A 649 14.00 -30.16 13.98
CA LEU A 649 13.44 -30.19 12.64
C LEU A 649 13.98 -31.39 11.83
N ALA A 650 15.27 -31.68 11.94
CA ALA A 650 15.88 -32.83 11.28
C ALA A 650 15.30 -34.18 11.77
N ASN A 651 14.76 -34.23 12.99
CA ASN A 651 14.20 -35.44 13.59
C ASN A 651 12.70 -35.66 13.31
N LEU A 652 12.03 -34.76 12.56
CA LEU A 652 10.65 -35.01 12.16
C LEU A 652 10.56 -36.25 11.26
N LEU A 653 9.57 -37.10 11.50
CA LEU A 653 9.29 -38.28 10.69
C LEU A 653 8.48 -37.90 9.46
N ILE A 654 8.99 -38.28 8.29
CA ILE A 654 8.34 -38.12 7.00
C ILE A 654 8.01 -39.53 6.46
N PRO A 655 6.73 -39.89 6.31
CA PRO A 655 6.35 -41.15 5.66
C PRO A 655 6.68 -41.08 4.16
N ILE A 656 7.19 -42.17 3.60
CA ILE A 656 7.63 -42.23 2.20
C ILE A 656 6.62 -43.02 1.38
N LEU A 657 5.66 -42.31 0.78
CA LEU A 657 4.73 -42.91 -0.18
C LEU A 657 5.46 -43.36 -1.46
N PRO A 658 4.98 -44.39 -2.17
CA PRO A 658 5.32 -44.66 -3.56
C PRO A 658 5.29 -43.40 -4.45
N LYS A 659 6.30 -43.26 -5.31
CA LYS A 659 6.48 -42.06 -6.16
C LYS A 659 5.25 -41.73 -7.01
N LEU A 660 4.50 -42.75 -7.47
CA LEU A 660 3.28 -42.55 -8.24
C LEU A 660 2.16 -41.89 -7.43
N GLN A 661 2.02 -42.23 -6.14
CA GLN A 661 1.04 -41.58 -5.26
C GLN A 661 1.46 -40.14 -4.95
N GLN A 662 2.75 -39.92 -4.70
CA GLN A 662 3.28 -38.55 -4.55
C GLN A 662 2.99 -37.70 -5.79
N GLN A 663 3.20 -38.23 -7.00
CA GLN A 663 2.92 -37.50 -8.25
C GLN A 663 1.45 -37.06 -8.36
N LYS A 664 0.48 -37.93 -8.02
CA LYS A 664 -0.95 -37.57 -8.01
C LYS A 664 -1.26 -36.43 -7.04
N ILE A 665 -0.61 -36.42 -5.87
CA ILE A 665 -0.75 -35.34 -4.89
C ILE A 665 -0.17 -34.04 -5.46
N VAL A 666 1.05 -34.10 -6.01
CA VAL A 666 1.73 -32.93 -6.60
C VAL A 666 0.97 -32.37 -7.81
N GLU A 667 0.34 -33.21 -8.64
CA GLU A 667 -0.54 -32.78 -9.72
C GLU A 667 -1.72 -31.92 -9.21
N LYS A 668 -2.34 -32.31 -8.09
CA LYS A 668 -3.39 -31.50 -7.46
C LYS A 668 -2.86 -30.18 -6.92
N ILE A 669 -1.71 -30.19 -6.23
CA ILE A 669 -1.07 -28.96 -5.72
C ILE A 669 -0.80 -27.98 -6.88
N ASN A 670 -0.16 -28.46 -7.94
CA ASN A 670 0.17 -27.63 -9.10
C ASN A 670 -1.08 -27.10 -9.82
N SER A 671 -2.13 -27.93 -9.94
CA SER A 671 -3.42 -27.51 -10.50
C SER A 671 -4.07 -26.41 -9.67
N SER A 672 -4.10 -26.56 -8.35
CA SER A 672 -4.59 -25.53 -7.43
C SER A 672 -3.82 -24.21 -7.60
N PHE A 673 -2.49 -24.26 -7.65
CA PHE A 673 -1.66 -23.06 -7.80
C PHE A 673 -1.85 -22.38 -9.17
N SER A 674 -1.99 -23.17 -10.24
CA SER A 674 -2.31 -22.65 -11.58
C SER A 674 -3.66 -21.93 -11.61
N LEU A 675 -4.70 -22.51 -10.98
CA LEU A 675 -6.01 -21.86 -10.86
C LEU A 675 -5.92 -20.56 -10.05
N LYS A 676 -5.17 -20.54 -8.95
CA LYS A 676 -4.96 -19.33 -8.15
C LYS A 676 -4.31 -18.21 -8.97
N LEU A 677 -3.30 -18.54 -9.78
CA LEU A 677 -2.66 -17.60 -10.69
C LEU A 677 -3.65 -17.08 -11.74
N LYS A 678 -4.44 -17.98 -12.34
CA LYS A 678 -5.48 -17.64 -13.31
C LYS A 678 -6.54 -16.69 -12.72
N SER A 679 -6.95 -16.93 -11.48
CA SER A 679 -7.86 -16.03 -10.73
C SER A 679 -7.26 -14.63 -10.58
N LYS A 680 -5.98 -14.50 -10.19
CA LYS A 680 -5.28 -13.21 -10.13
C LYS A 680 -5.23 -12.51 -11.49
N GLN A 681 -4.88 -13.24 -12.55
CA GLN A 681 -4.81 -12.70 -13.92
C GLN A 681 -6.17 -12.15 -14.39
N LEU A 682 -7.27 -12.84 -14.08
CA LEU A 682 -8.61 -12.37 -14.42
C LEU A 682 -8.98 -11.03 -13.74
N LEU A 683 -8.55 -10.82 -12.50
CA LEU A 683 -8.76 -9.55 -11.78
C LEU A 683 -7.92 -8.42 -12.39
N GLU A 684 -6.67 -8.69 -12.75
CA GLU A 684 -5.80 -7.71 -13.43
C GLU A 684 -6.33 -7.35 -14.83
N ILE A 685 -6.89 -8.32 -15.55
CA ILE A 685 -7.62 -8.05 -16.80
C ILE A 685 -8.82 -7.15 -16.51
N ALA A 686 -9.65 -7.46 -15.50
CA ALA A 686 -10.80 -6.63 -15.16
C ALA A 686 -10.39 -5.18 -14.81
N LYS A 687 -9.37 -5.00 -13.97
CA LYS A 687 -8.80 -3.70 -13.59
C LYS A 687 -8.33 -2.90 -14.81
N THR A 688 -7.35 -3.45 -15.52
CA THR A 688 -6.66 -2.74 -16.61
C THR A 688 -7.57 -2.42 -17.78
N ARG A 689 -8.68 -3.17 -17.95
CA ARG A 689 -9.64 -2.91 -19.01
C ARG A 689 -10.64 -1.83 -18.67
N VAL A 690 -10.98 -1.64 -17.40
CA VAL A 690 -11.69 -0.44 -16.98
C VAL A 690 -10.82 0.80 -17.23
N GLU A 691 -9.53 0.73 -16.91
CA GLU A 691 -8.56 1.81 -17.21
C GLU A 691 -8.51 2.12 -18.71
N GLN A 692 -8.26 1.11 -19.54
CA GLN A 692 -8.18 1.28 -20.98
C GLN A 692 -9.50 1.79 -21.59
N ALA A 693 -10.65 1.31 -21.10
CA ALA A 693 -11.95 1.77 -21.61
C ALA A 693 -12.17 3.28 -21.36
N ILE A 694 -11.67 3.80 -20.24
CA ILE A 694 -11.78 5.22 -19.89
C ILE A 694 -10.72 6.06 -20.64
N GLU A 695 -9.51 5.52 -20.83
CA GLU A 695 -8.42 6.22 -21.53
C GLU A 695 -8.61 6.28 -23.05
N THR A 696 -9.13 5.20 -23.65
CA THR A 696 -9.33 5.06 -25.09
C THR A 696 -10.81 4.95 -25.44
N ASP A 697 -11.39 3.75 -25.33
CA ASP A 697 -12.78 3.42 -25.66
C ASP A 697 -13.11 1.96 -25.30
N GLU A 698 -14.40 1.67 -25.16
CA GLU A 698 -14.91 0.35 -24.76
C GLU A 698 -14.67 -0.75 -25.80
N ALA A 699 -14.60 -0.43 -27.09
CA ALA A 699 -14.45 -1.42 -28.15
C ALA A 699 -13.02 -1.97 -28.21
N THR A 700 -12.03 -1.08 -28.08
CA THR A 700 -10.61 -1.43 -27.95
C THR A 700 -10.39 -2.28 -26.70
N ALA A 701 -10.94 -1.87 -25.55
CA ALA A 701 -10.86 -2.63 -24.32
C ALA A 701 -11.48 -4.03 -24.45
N THR A 702 -12.67 -4.14 -25.05
CA THR A 702 -13.36 -5.42 -25.27
C THR A 702 -12.57 -6.36 -26.18
N THR A 703 -11.98 -5.83 -27.26
CA THR A 703 -11.16 -6.61 -28.17
C THR A 703 -9.96 -7.22 -27.46
N TRP A 704 -9.29 -6.43 -26.61
CA TRP A 704 -8.16 -6.90 -25.82
C TRP A 704 -8.57 -7.95 -24.78
N ILE A 705 -9.71 -7.78 -24.10
CA ILE A 705 -10.25 -8.81 -23.19
C ILE A 705 -10.32 -10.15 -23.91
N ASN A 706 -10.88 -10.17 -25.12
CA ASN A 706 -11.05 -11.40 -25.88
C ASN A 706 -9.70 -12.05 -26.22
N GLN A 707 -8.70 -11.26 -26.61
CA GLN A 707 -7.35 -11.76 -26.90
C GLN A 707 -6.69 -12.37 -25.65
N GLN A 708 -6.82 -11.75 -24.48
CA GLN A 708 -6.25 -12.32 -23.24
C GLN A 708 -6.97 -13.58 -22.79
N LEU A 709 -8.29 -13.61 -22.91
CA LEU A 709 -9.07 -14.80 -22.58
C LEU A 709 -8.72 -15.97 -23.50
N GLU A 710 -8.52 -15.70 -24.79
CA GLU A 710 -8.02 -16.69 -25.75
C GLU A 710 -6.63 -17.21 -25.35
N ALA A 711 -5.71 -16.31 -24.97
CA ALA A 711 -4.38 -16.69 -24.48
C ALA A 711 -4.43 -17.53 -23.18
N LEU A 712 -5.43 -17.31 -22.31
CA LEU A 712 -5.68 -18.09 -21.11
C LEU A 712 -6.50 -19.38 -21.36
N GLY A 713 -6.88 -19.65 -22.61
CA GLY A 713 -7.73 -20.79 -22.98
C GLY A 713 -9.14 -20.72 -22.36
N ILE A 714 -9.64 -19.51 -22.10
CA ILE A 714 -10.96 -19.26 -21.51
C ILE A 714 -11.92 -18.82 -22.61
N ASN A 715 -13.03 -19.53 -22.77
CA ASN A 715 -14.11 -19.11 -23.64
C ASN A 715 -15.31 -18.61 -22.81
N LEU A 716 -15.29 -17.32 -22.46
CA LEU A 716 -16.46 -16.64 -21.93
C LEU A 716 -17.40 -16.35 -23.10
N THR A 717 -18.22 -17.34 -23.48
CA THR A 717 -19.36 -17.08 -24.36
C THR A 717 -20.24 -16.04 -23.69
N THR A 718 -20.60 -14.99 -24.43
CA THR A 718 -21.57 -13.99 -24.01
C THR A 718 -22.85 -14.70 -23.59
N THR A 719 -22.99 -14.94 -22.28
CA THR A 719 -24.26 -15.30 -21.70
C THR A 719 -25.07 -14.01 -21.69
N THR A 720 -26.13 -14.04 -22.50
CA THR A 720 -27.04 -12.96 -22.90
C THR A 720 -27.59 -12.14 -21.76
#